data_AF-A0A7K1J5A2-F1
#
_entry.id   AF-A0A7K1J5A2-F1
#
_cell.length_a   1.000
_cell.length_b   1.000
_cell.length_c   1.000
_cell.angle_alpha   90.00
_cell.angle_beta   90.00
_cell.angle_gamma   90.00
#
_symmetry.space_group_name_H-M   'P 1'
#
loop_
_entity.id
_entity.type
_entity.pdbx_description
1 polymer ?
#
loop_
_entity_poly.entity_id
_entity_poly.type
_entity_poly.pdbx_seq_one_letter_code
_entity_poly.pdbx_strand_id
1 'polypeptide(L)'
;MSTTMADEQLDRYPIGSDAWIDSLRDDDSDAMDLDDLDVTKLNVEQAVRLWSRLAAWVETDQIAYYVKDAPVSSDAAYDARMRCLQRLESEFPQLDTPQSPTHRVGGTFSNEFTAVRHPSQMMSLDDVFSYEELRDWYDGVRRDLEWPEGKPLPMTCEVKIDGLALNLIYRNGVLVQGLTRGDGVTGEDITMNVRTIRSIPSNLSGPEGDIPQMVEIRGEVFMRWDDFHALNEANEDVGKPPFANPRNAAAGSLRQKDPRITAQRHLSFYAHGIGELQWGPGKPVDVADEVNDQSEAYEMYQKWGVPISPHNREVTNFNQIIDMIEYYGEHRGDIEHALDGIVVKVDDLALQRRLGATSRAPRWAIAYKYPPEEVNTKLLNIAVQVGRTGRVTPVAILRPVYVAGSTVSRTTLHNAYEVKRKGILIGDTVVVRKAGDVIPELVGPVVEKRVGHESELREFVMPTHCPSCGTPLRPEKEGDKDLRCPNSESCPAQLSERIINLAARKAFDIEHLGDQSAIALTNPEDNRPDSVEAYAPNIREITVKPGEEPEPYIAPDGLELPPAQQPVLTSEANVFGLTAADLKDVYVWREAPIIEVRTHEDAQGKKRKVRHNMGGSGLWHREPAFWTGPKPAPIRKENGERVGYTVPDDAIVVSHTGKDDRPVILTPSENTRKMLDEIDKAKHTDLSRVLVALSIRHVGPPTAYALAKHFKTLDAIAEASAEDFEQVGGIGSEIAESIAQWFDEARMPGNWRGNVLDAWKAAGVGMEAQADDLPQTLEGKTVVVTGTLEHYSRESAKEAIERRGGKASGSVSKKTDWVVVGANPGSKATKAEELGIPILDEQQFGNLLATGDIQ
;
A
#
# COMPACT_ATOMS: atom_id res chain seq x y z
N MET A 1 -17.48 45.47 57.09
CA MET A 1 -18.87 45.84 57.41
C MET A 1 -19.61 46.04 56.11
N SER A 2 -20.62 45.19 55.87
CA SER A 2 -21.85 45.38 55.07
C SER A 2 -21.77 46.26 53.80
N THR A 3 -22.27 45.88 52.61
CA THR A 3 -23.50 45.15 52.28
C THR A 3 -23.51 44.85 50.77
N THR A 4 -24.03 43.68 50.38
CA THR A 4 -24.65 43.27 49.10
C THR A 4 -24.66 44.22 47.88
N MET A 5 -24.24 43.67 46.73
CA MET A 5 -24.96 43.71 45.44
C MET A 5 -24.82 42.30 44.83
N ALA A 6 -25.90 41.50 44.78
CA ALA A 6 -26.70 41.23 43.58
C ALA A 6 -25.83 40.60 42.48
N ASP A 7 -25.87 39.29 42.19
CA ASP A 7 -27.01 38.56 41.62
C ASP A 7 -27.66 39.34 40.47
N GLU A 8 -26.85 39.72 39.47
CA GLU A 8 -27.31 40.34 38.23
C GLU A 8 -26.27 40.13 37.11
N GLN A 9 -26.77 39.69 35.93
CA GLN A 9 -26.12 39.62 34.61
C GLN A 9 -25.43 38.30 34.19
N LEU A 10 -26.21 37.22 34.11
CA LEU A 10 -26.04 36.15 33.13
C LEU A 10 -26.56 36.52 31.71
N ASP A 11 -27.22 37.68 31.55
CA ASP A 11 -27.70 38.18 30.24
C ASP A 11 -26.60 38.91 29.44
N ARG A 12 -25.42 38.30 29.25
CA ARG A 12 -24.31 39.10 28.72
C ARG A 12 -24.42 39.41 27.23
N TYR A 13 -25.13 38.60 26.45
CA TYR A 13 -25.43 38.87 25.05
C TYR A 13 -26.77 38.24 24.65
N PRO A 14 -27.60 38.89 23.82
CA PRO A 14 -28.82 38.27 23.29
C PRO A 14 -28.50 36.94 22.60
N ILE A 15 -29.24 35.88 22.93
CA ILE A 15 -29.08 34.55 22.32
C ILE A 15 -29.16 34.68 20.79
N GLY A 16 -28.16 34.13 20.10
CA GLY A 16 -28.00 34.21 18.65
C GLY A 16 -27.27 35.46 18.12
N SER A 17 -26.84 36.39 18.98
CA SER A 17 -25.95 37.49 18.57
C SER A 17 -24.51 37.02 18.37
N ASP A 18 -23.70 37.76 17.59
CA ASP A 18 -22.29 37.40 17.33
C ASP A 18 -21.49 37.24 18.62
N ALA A 19 -21.64 38.19 19.56
CA ALA A 19 -20.96 38.15 20.83
C ALA A 19 -21.41 36.99 21.73
N TRP A 20 -22.67 36.54 21.60
CA TRP A 20 -23.13 35.33 22.28
C TRP A 20 -22.47 34.08 21.69
N ILE A 21 -22.50 33.91 20.37
CA ILE A 21 -21.87 32.77 19.67
C ILE A 21 -20.38 32.69 20.01
N ASP A 22 -19.71 33.84 20.10
CA ASP A 22 -18.29 33.91 20.45
C ASP A 22 -17.97 33.51 21.87
N SER A 23 -18.85 33.89 22.80
CA SER A 23 -18.69 33.59 24.23
C SER A 23 -18.96 32.14 24.61
N LEU A 24 -19.61 31.35 23.74
CA LEU A 24 -19.98 29.96 24.03
C LEU A 24 -18.74 29.10 24.32
N ARG A 25 -18.75 28.32 25.39
CA ARG A 25 -17.72 27.34 25.71
C ARG A 25 -18.25 25.93 25.48
N ASP A 26 -17.35 24.97 25.45
CA ASP A 26 -17.65 23.54 25.34
C ASP A 26 -18.14 22.92 26.65
N ASP A 27 -18.62 23.75 27.60
CA ASP A 27 -19.16 23.28 28.87
C ASP A 27 -20.66 22.94 28.78
N ASP A 28 -21.14 22.24 29.80
CA ASP A 28 -22.53 21.78 29.87
C ASP A 28 -23.52 22.93 30.01
N SER A 29 -23.13 24.05 30.63
CA SER A 29 -24.02 25.20 30.85
C SER A 29 -24.35 25.87 29.53
N ASP A 30 -23.31 26.22 28.76
CA ASP A 30 -23.45 26.91 27.49
C ASP A 30 -24.13 25.99 26.44
N ALA A 31 -24.02 24.66 26.59
CA ALA A 31 -24.74 23.70 25.76
C ALA A 31 -26.26 23.70 26.02
N MET A 32 -26.71 23.93 27.26
CA MET A 32 -28.14 23.99 27.58
C MET A 32 -28.81 25.23 26.97
N ASP A 33 -28.10 26.36 26.96
CA ASP A 33 -28.59 27.62 26.37
C ASP A 33 -28.88 27.49 24.86
N LEU A 34 -28.29 26.50 24.19
CA LEU A 34 -28.57 26.20 22.78
C LEU A 34 -30.04 25.84 22.56
N ASP A 35 -30.72 25.16 23.50
CA ASP A 35 -32.10 24.73 23.29
C ASP A 35 -33.05 25.95 23.12
N ASP A 36 -32.72 27.09 23.72
CA ASP A 36 -33.49 28.35 23.64
C ASP A 36 -33.17 29.19 22.38
N LEU A 37 -32.20 28.76 21.56
CA LEU A 37 -31.84 29.45 20.32
C LEU A 37 -32.89 29.27 19.23
N ASP A 38 -33.41 30.39 18.74
CA ASP A 38 -34.23 30.48 17.53
C ASP A 38 -33.34 30.63 16.28
N VAL A 39 -33.00 29.50 15.66
CA VAL A 39 -32.08 29.44 14.49
C VAL A 39 -32.59 30.24 13.28
N THR A 40 -33.89 30.49 13.16
CA THR A 40 -34.51 31.22 12.04
C THR A 40 -34.13 32.70 12.01
N LYS A 41 -33.61 33.23 13.12
CA LYS A 41 -33.17 34.63 13.25
C LYS A 41 -31.71 34.84 12.92
N LEU A 42 -30.94 33.77 12.69
CA LEU A 42 -29.53 33.86 12.36
C LEU A 42 -29.36 34.25 10.89
N ASN A 43 -28.27 34.97 10.59
CA ASN A 43 -27.80 35.08 9.23
C ASN A 43 -26.88 33.89 8.88
N VAL A 44 -26.53 33.74 7.60
CA VAL A 44 -25.71 32.61 7.10
C VAL A 44 -24.34 32.56 7.78
N GLU A 45 -23.70 33.71 8.01
CA GLU A 45 -22.36 33.77 8.61
C GLU A 45 -22.38 33.34 10.08
N GLN A 46 -23.39 33.80 10.84
CA GLN A 46 -23.65 33.38 12.21
C GLN A 46 -23.92 31.87 12.30
N ALA A 47 -24.76 31.36 11.40
CA ALA A 47 -25.08 29.95 11.34
C ALA A 47 -23.84 29.08 11.05
N VAL A 48 -23.00 29.47 10.08
CA VAL A 48 -21.74 28.77 9.75
C VAL A 48 -20.78 28.74 10.95
N ARG A 49 -20.62 29.87 11.64
CA ARG A 49 -19.73 29.99 12.82
C ARG A 49 -20.20 29.11 13.96
N LEU A 50 -21.49 29.18 14.31
CA LEU A 50 -22.07 28.37 15.37
C LEU A 50 -22.00 26.88 15.02
N TRP A 51 -22.40 26.52 13.80
CA TRP A 51 -22.36 25.13 13.32
C TRP A 51 -20.94 24.55 13.42
N SER A 52 -19.92 25.29 12.98
CA SER A 52 -18.53 24.82 13.01
C SER A 52 -18.04 24.52 14.43
N ARG A 53 -18.42 25.34 15.43
CA ARG A 53 -18.08 25.12 16.83
C ARG A 53 -18.78 23.89 17.38
N LEU A 54 -20.10 23.82 17.19
CA LEU A 54 -20.91 22.71 17.70
C LEU A 54 -20.50 21.38 17.08
N ALA A 55 -20.24 21.34 15.78
CA ALA A 55 -19.79 20.13 15.10
C ALA A 55 -18.46 19.62 15.68
N ALA A 56 -17.49 20.52 15.88
CA ALA A 56 -16.19 20.16 16.46
C ALA A 56 -16.30 19.66 17.92
N TRP A 57 -17.17 20.26 18.72
CA TRP A 57 -17.41 19.82 20.11
C TRP A 57 -18.10 18.46 20.15
N VAL A 58 -19.15 18.26 19.34
CA VAL A 58 -19.85 16.98 19.22
C VAL A 58 -18.90 15.86 18.78
N GLU A 59 -18.02 16.10 17.81
CA GLU A 59 -16.99 15.12 17.42
C GLU A 59 -15.99 14.84 18.55
N THR A 60 -15.60 15.88 19.30
CA THR A 60 -14.70 15.74 20.45
C THR A 60 -15.36 14.90 21.56
N ASP A 61 -16.64 15.13 21.83
CA ASP A 61 -17.46 14.36 22.77
C ASP A 61 -17.59 12.90 22.32
N GLN A 62 -17.83 12.66 21.02
CA GLN A 62 -17.86 11.31 20.45
C GLN A 62 -16.52 10.58 20.64
N ILE A 63 -15.39 11.27 20.46
CA ILE A 63 -14.06 10.67 20.72
C ILE A 63 -13.89 10.40 22.22
N ALA A 64 -14.22 11.36 23.08
CA ALA A 64 -14.10 11.19 24.52
C ALA A 64 -14.93 9.98 25.03
N TYR A 65 -16.17 9.85 24.54
CA TYR A 65 -17.09 8.78 24.90
C TYR A 65 -16.70 7.43 24.25
N TYR A 66 -16.64 7.35 22.93
CA TYR A 66 -16.47 6.07 22.21
C TYR A 66 -15.02 5.60 22.10
N VAL A 67 -14.03 6.51 22.13
CA VAL A 67 -12.62 6.19 21.92
C VAL A 67 -11.83 6.14 23.23
N LYS A 68 -11.99 7.15 24.08
CA LYS A 68 -11.21 7.31 25.31
C LYS A 68 -11.89 6.69 26.53
N ASP A 69 -13.16 6.29 26.43
CA ASP A 69 -14.00 5.82 27.55
C ASP A 69 -13.96 6.80 28.75
N ALA A 70 -13.90 8.10 28.43
CA ALA A 70 -13.71 9.19 29.37
C ALA A 70 -14.49 10.43 28.89
N PRO A 71 -15.84 10.39 28.91
CA PRO A 71 -16.66 11.50 28.45
C PRO A 71 -16.40 12.78 29.27
N VAL A 72 -16.28 13.90 28.56
CA VAL A 72 -16.00 15.23 29.13
C VAL A 72 -17.23 16.12 29.21
N SER A 73 -18.30 15.79 28.49
CA SER A 73 -19.62 16.44 28.57
C SER A 73 -20.69 15.43 28.98
N SER A 74 -21.76 15.90 29.64
CA SER A 74 -22.90 15.05 29.95
C SER A 74 -23.69 14.68 28.68
N ASP A 75 -24.42 13.57 28.74
CA ASP A 75 -25.32 13.13 27.67
C ASP A 75 -26.32 14.25 27.29
N ALA A 76 -26.79 15.02 28.28
CA ALA A 76 -27.70 16.14 28.03
C ALA A 76 -27.03 17.25 27.18
N ALA A 77 -25.79 17.61 27.51
CA ALA A 77 -25.03 18.62 26.76
C ALA A 77 -24.73 18.15 25.34
N TYR A 78 -24.33 16.89 25.17
CA TYR A 78 -24.15 16.26 23.86
C TYR A 78 -25.44 16.32 23.03
N ASP A 79 -26.57 15.91 23.61
CA ASP A 79 -27.85 15.89 22.93
C ASP A 79 -28.33 17.30 22.56
N ALA A 80 -28.08 18.31 23.42
CA ALA A 80 -28.43 19.70 23.14
C ALA A 80 -27.64 20.26 21.95
N ARG A 81 -26.32 19.99 21.88
CA ARG A 81 -25.48 20.36 20.73
C ARG A 81 -25.92 19.64 19.46
N MET A 82 -26.25 18.35 19.55
CA MET A 82 -26.71 17.55 18.40
C MET A 82 -28.07 18.05 17.87
N ARG A 83 -29.03 18.33 18.76
CA ARG A 83 -30.32 18.94 18.37
C ARG A 83 -30.11 20.30 17.71
N CYS A 84 -29.20 21.11 18.25
CA CYS A 84 -28.91 22.42 17.68
C CYS A 84 -28.29 22.31 16.28
N LEU A 85 -27.35 21.38 16.04
CA LEU A 85 -26.82 21.09 14.70
C LEU A 85 -27.92 20.70 13.72
N GLN A 86 -28.81 19.79 14.10
CA GLN A 86 -29.94 19.37 13.26
C GLN A 86 -30.87 20.54 12.90
N ARG A 87 -31.14 21.43 13.86
CA ARG A 87 -31.95 22.64 13.60
C ARG A 87 -31.24 23.61 12.64
N LEU A 88 -29.93 23.82 12.80
CA LEU A 88 -29.14 24.66 11.91
C LEU A 88 -29.09 24.11 10.48
N GLU A 89 -28.91 22.80 10.31
CA GLU A 89 -28.89 22.15 8.98
C GLU A 89 -30.24 22.18 8.29
N SER A 90 -31.32 22.01 9.06
CA SER A 90 -32.68 22.12 8.52
C SER A 90 -33.01 23.52 8.04
N GLU A 91 -32.53 24.57 8.71
CA GLU A 91 -32.80 25.97 8.36
C GLU A 91 -31.82 26.51 7.29
N PHE A 92 -30.58 26.03 7.31
CA PHE A 92 -29.52 26.42 6.38
C PHE A 92 -28.99 25.18 5.63
N PRO A 93 -29.67 24.73 4.56
CA PRO A 93 -29.35 23.47 3.87
C PRO A 93 -27.92 23.37 3.34
N GLN A 94 -27.22 24.49 3.12
CA GLN A 94 -25.80 24.50 2.76
C GLN A 94 -24.85 23.99 3.86
N LEU A 95 -25.33 23.90 5.10
CA LEU A 95 -24.60 23.31 6.24
C LEU A 95 -24.81 21.79 6.33
N ASP A 96 -25.87 21.29 5.71
CA ASP A 96 -26.21 19.86 5.67
C ASP A 96 -25.28 19.13 4.69
N THR A 97 -24.09 18.78 5.19
CA THR A 97 -23.06 18.08 4.42
C THR A 97 -23.01 16.61 4.84
N PRO A 98 -22.65 15.68 3.94
CA PRO A 98 -22.45 14.26 4.30
C PRO A 98 -21.46 14.04 5.45
N GLN A 99 -20.60 15.03 5.73
CA GLN A 99 -19.61 15.02 6.80
C GLN A 99 -20.17 15.44 8.16
N SER A 100 -21.40 15.96 8.23
CA SER A 100 -21.98 16.41 9.48
C SER A 100 -22.05 15.28 10.52
N PRO A 101 -21.76 15.57 11.81
CA PRO A 101 -22.00 14.62 12.91
C PRO A 101 -23.44 14.11 12.98
N THR A 102 -24.42 14.85 12.45
CA THR A 102 -25.84 14.50 12.46
C THR A 102 -26.18 13.29 11.58
N HIS A 103 -25.37 13.00 10.55
CA HIS A 103 -25.53 11.83 9.67
C HIS A 103 -24.89 10.55 10.23
N ARG A 104 -24.16 10.64 11.34
CA ARG A 104 -23.41 9.52 11.93
C ARG A 104 -24.17 8.97 13.15
N VAL A 105 -24.71 7.76 13.05
CA VAL A 105 -25.45 7.11 14.15
C VAL A 105 -24.53 6.16 14.94
N GLY A 106 -24.43 6.38 16.25
CA GLY A 106 -24.12 5.34 17.24
C GLY A 106 -22.69 4.79 17.28
N GLY A 107 -21.66 5.64 17.27
CA GLY A 107 -20.26 5.19 17.45
C GLY A 107 -19.72 4.27 16.36
N THR A 108 -20.51 3.98 15.34
CA THR A 108 -20.09 3.27 14.12
C THR A 108 -19.27 4.24 13.28
N PHE A 109 -17.95 4.15 13.41
CA PHE A 109 -17.03 4.91 12.57
C PHE A 109 -17.20 4.50 11.11
N SER A 110 -17.25 5.49 10.20
CA SER A 110 -17.39 5.25 8.76
C SER A 110 -16.33 4.27 8.25
N ASN A 111 -16.72 3.38 7.35
CA ASN A 111 -15.82 2.42 6.72
C ASN A 111 -15.04 3.01 5.54
N GLU A 112 -15.28 4.28 5.18
CA GLU A 112 -14.77 4.97 4.01
C GLU A 112 -14.25 6.36 4.37
N PHE A 113 -13.04 6.71 3.88
CA PHE A 113 -12.47 8.05 3.98
C PHE A 113 -12.96 8.88 2.80
N THR A 114 -13.54 10.04 3.08
CA THR A 114 -14.07 10.92 2.04
C THR A 114 -12.94 11.74 1.41
N ALA A 115 -12.92 11.83 0.08
CA ALA A 115 -12.01 12.70 -0.65
C ALA A 115 -12.45 14.17 -0.49
N VAL A 116 -11.52 15.04 -0.09
CA VAL A 116 -11.77 16.47 0.15
C VAL A 116 -10.66 17.29 -0.49
N ARG A 117 -11.08 18.31 -1.26
CA ARG A 117 -10.15 19.25 -1.88
C ARG A 117 -9.49 20.15 -0.84
N HIS A 118 -8.17 20.30 -0.89
CA HIS A 118 -7.42 21.25 -0.09
C HIS A 118 -7.79 22.70 -0.49
N PRO A 119 -7.92 23.64 0.47
CA PRO A 119 -8.08 25.07 0.16
C PRO A 119 -6.94 25.62 -0.70
N SER A 120 -5.70 25.24 -0.41
CA SER A 120 -4.54 25.51 -1.27
C SER A 120 -3.77 24.24 -1.61
N GLN A 121 -3.14 24.20 -2.80
CA GLN A 121 -2.45 23.01 -3.29
C GLN A 121 -1.20 22.68 -2.44
N MET A 122 -1.06 21.42 -2.00
CA MET A 122 0.16 20.87 -1.40
C MET A 122 1.09 20.31 -2.47
N MET A 123 2.22 20.96 -2.69
CA MET A 123 3.22 20.51 -3.67
C MET A 123 4.14 19.42 -3.11
N SER A 124 4.78 18.65 -3.99
CA SER A 124 5.92 17.82 -3.62
C SER A 124 7.22 18.63 -3.71
N LEU A 125 8.33 18.09 -3.22
CA LEU A 125 9.65 18.66 -3.42
C LEU A 125 10.38 17.93 -4.55
N ASP A 126 11.23 18.62 -5.28
CA ASP A 126 12.21 17.98 -6.16
C ASP A 126 13.40 17.49 -5.34
N ASP A 127 14.00 16.39 -5.78
CA ASP A 127 15.07 15.70 -5.08
C ASP A 127 16.42 15.96 -5.78
N VAL A 128 17.46 16.12 -4.98
CA VAL A 128 18.88 16.07 -5.40
C VAL A 128 19.63 15.03 -4.57
N PHE A 129 20.63 14.41 -5.15
CA PHE A 129 21.35 13.28 -4.56
C PHE A 129 22.86 13.54 -4.39
N SER A 130 23.34 14.72 -4.81
CA SER A 130 24.75 15.12 -4.71
C SER A 130 24.89 16.59 -4.31
N TYR A 131 26.06 16.95 -3.81
CA TYR A 131 26.37 18.34 -3.47
C TYR A 131 26.46 19.22 -4.72
N GLU A 132 26.89 18.66 -5.84
CA GLU A 132 26.94 19.34 -7.14
C GLU A 132 25.53 19.71 -7.62
N GLU A 133 24.59 18.76 -7.61
CA GLU A 133 23.19 19.03 -7.97
C GLU A 133 22.54 20.07 -7.04
N LEU A 134 22.81 19.97 -5.73
CA LEU A 134 22.32 20.95 -4.75
C LEU A 134 22.92 22.34 -5.00
N ARG A 135 24.20 22.40 -5.37
CA ARG A 135 24.90 23.65 -5.71
C ARG A 135 24.31 24.29 -6.96
N ASP A 136 24.07 23.50 -7.99
CA ASP A 136 23.47 23.95 -9.24
C ASP A 136 22.08 24.54 -9.00
N TRP A 137 21.27 23.90 -8.15
CA TRP A 137 19.98 24.45 -7.72
C TRP A 137 20.15 25.78 -6.96
N TYR A 138 21.03 25.84 -5.96
CA TYR A 138 21.28 27.04 -5.17
C TYR A 138 21.72 28.24 -6.02
N ASP A 139 22.66 28.01 -6.95
CA ASP A 139 23.13 29.04 -7.87
C ASP A 139 22.06 29.41 -8.91
N GLY A 140 21.18 28.46 -9.29
CA GLY A 140 20.00 28.70 -10.11
C GLY A 140 19.02 29.66 -9.44
N VAL A 141 18.64 29.39 -8.19
CA VAL A 141 17.75 30.24 -7.38
C VAL A 141 18.29 31.67 -7.28
N ARG A 142 19.59 31.82 -6.96
CA ARG A 142 20.23 33.14 -6.88
C ARG A 142 20.18 33.89 -8.21
N ARG A 143 20.38 33.17 -9.32
CA ARG A 143 20.35 33.76 -10.68
C ARG A 143 18.95 34.21 -11.08
N ASP A 144 17.94 33.37 -10.84
CA ASP A 144 16.54 33.67 -11.15
C ASP A 144 15.99 34.86 -10.35
N LEU A 145 16.48 35.03 -9.12
CA LEU A 145 16.18 36.20 -8.28
C LEU A 145 16.99 37.45 -8.63
N GLU A 146 17.98 37.34 -9.52
CA GLU A 146 19.00 38.38 -9.76
C GLU A 146 19.68 38.82 -8.46
N TRP A 147 19.96 37.85 -7.57
CA TRP A 147 20.43 38.12 -6.22
C TRP A 147 21.87 38.62 -6.22
N PRO A 148 22.20 39.75 -5.56
CA PRO A 148 23.52 40.33 -5.61
C PRO A 148 24.62 39.38 -5.14
N GLU A 149 25.75 39.39 -5.85
CA GLU A 149 26.94 38.64 -5.47
C GLU A 149 27.44 39.11 -4.08
N GLY A 150 27.80 38.17 -3.22
CA GLY A 150 28.22 38.47 -1.84
C GLY A 150 27.08 38.83 -0.87
N LYS A 151 25.85 39.08 -1.33
CA LYS A 151 24.69 39.25 -0.43
C LYS A 151 24.21 37.88 0.07
N PRO A 152 24.09 37.68 1.41
CA PRO A 152 23.49 36.47 1.96
C PRO A 152 22.04 36.32 1.49
N LEU A 153 21.61 35.08 1.23
CA LEU A 153 20.22 34.77 0.87
C LEU A 153 19.61 34.03 2.07
N PRO A 154 18.66 34.64 2.80
CA PRO A 154 17.97 33.97 3.91
C PRO A 154 17.21 32.74 3.43
N MET A 155 17.41 31.62 4.12
CA MET A 155 16.85 30.31 3.81
C MET A 155 16.61 29.55 5.12
N THR A 156 15.74 28.54 5.07
CA THR A 156 15.58 27.56 6.15
C THR A 156 16.10 26.20 5.71
N CYS A 157 16.68 25.47 6.64
CA CYS A 157 16.99 24.05 6.49
C CYS A 157 16.26 23.25 7.56
N GLU A 158 15.65 22.14 7.14
CA GLU A 158 14.76 21.33 7.96
C GLU A 158 15.08 19.86 7.74
N VAL A 159 14.95 19.05 8.79
CA VAL A 159 15.06 17.59 8.63
C VAL A 159 13.89 17.08 7.79
N LYS A 160 14.17 16.26 6.78
CA LYS A 160 13.13 15.67 5.94
C LYS A 160 12.57 14.44 6.66
N ILE A 161 11.49 14.66 7.39
CA ILE A 161 10.81 13.64 8.20
C ILE A 161 10.27 12.53 7.27
N ASP A 162 10.58 11.27 7.57
CA ASP A 162 10.05 10.13 6.81
C ASP A 162 8.71 9.66 7.39
N GLY A 163 7.66 10.43 7.08
CA GLY A 163 6.31 10.24 7.59
C GLY A 163 5.22 10.30 6.52
N LEU A 164 4.07 10.88 6.90
CA LEU A 164 2.98 11.19 6.01
C LEU A 164 2.55 12.65 6.16
N ALA A 165 2.59 13.39 5.06
CA ALA A 165 2.13 14.78 4.99
C ALA A 165 0.64 14.91 5.35
N LEU A 166 0.35 15.91 6.20
CA LEU A 166 -0.95 16.23 6.74
C LEU A 166 -1.22 17.74 6.63
N ASN A 167 -2.44 18.10 6.23
CA ASN A 167 -2.95 19.46 6.23
C ASN A 167 -4.00 19.62 7.32
N LEU A 168 -3.78 20.53 8.26
CA LEU A 168 -4.72 20.87 9.31
C LEU A 168 -5.43 22.18 8.97
N ILE A 169 -6.75 22.16 8.95
CA ILE A 169 -7.57 23.33 8.66
C ILE A 169 -8.23 23.77 9.97
N TYR A 170 -7.83 24.94 10.44
CA TYR A 170 -8.45 25.60 11.58
C TYR A 170 -9.36 26.72 11.09
N ARG A 171 -10.54 26.85 11.70
CA ARG A 171 -11.44 27.98 11.49
C ARG A 171 -11.78 28.62 12.82
N ASN A 172 -11.52 29.93 12.93
CA ASN A 172 -11.66 30.68 14.18
C ASN A 172 -10.96 29.96 15.36
N GLY A 173 -9.76 29.43 15.10
CA GLY A 173 -8.96 28.71 16.10
C GLY A 173 -9.37 27.27 16.37
N VAL A 174 -10.47 26.75 15.83
CA VAL A 174 -10.92 25.36 16.08
C VAL A 174 -10.46 24.45 14.95
N LEU A 175 -9.90 23.28 15.26
CA LEU A 175 -9.58 22.26 14.26
C LEU A 175 -10.87 21.74 13.65
N VAL A 176 -11.10 22.04 12.37
CA VAL A 176 -12.30 21.58 11.64
C VAL A 176 -11.98 20.36 10.80
N GLN A 177 -10.81 20.33 10.14
CA GLN A 177 -10.43 19.20 9.27
C GLN A 177 -8.96 18.85 9.35
N GLY A 178 -8.67 17.54 9.27
CA GLY A 178 -7.34 16.99 9.05
C GLY A 178 -7.33 16.16 7.77
N LEU A 179 -6.58 16.61 6.76
CA LEU A 179 -6.55 15.98 5.45
C LEU A 179 -5.18 15.35 5.19
N THR A 180 -5.15 14.11 4.70
CA THR A 180 -3.93 13.57 4.10
C THR A 180 -3.55 14.40 2.87
N ARG A 181 -2.30 14.36 2.43
CA ARG A 181 -1.91 15.05 1.19
C ARG A 181 -2.69 14.58 -0.05
N GLY A 182 -2.98 13.28 -0.14
CA GLY A 182 -3.43 12.65 -1.38
C GLY A 182 -2.53 12.99 -2.57
N ASP A 183 -3.05 13.79 -3.50
CA ASP A 183 -2.32 14.30 -4.66
C ASP A 183 -1.86 15.74 -4.59
N GLY A 184 -2.15 16.36 -3.46
CA GLY A 184 -1.88 17.75 -3.19
C GLY A 184 -3.00 18.70 -3.57
N VAL A 185 -3.99 18.28 -4.35
CA VAL A 185 -5.21 19.04 -4.61
C VAL A 185 -6.37 18.46 -3.80
N THR A 186 -6.48 17.14 -3.75
CA THR A 186 -7.47 16.38 -2.99
C THR A 186 -6.77 15.42 -2.04
N GLY A 187 -7.17 15.50 -0.78
CA GLY A 187 -6.74 14.65 0.32
C GLY A 187 -7.86 13.76 0.83
N GLU A 188 -7.54 12.81 1.68
CA GLU A 188 -8.55 12.04 2.42
C GLU A 188 -8.84 12.74 3.75
N ASP A 189 -10.11 12.94 4.08
CA ASP A 189 -10.52 13.44 5.40
C ASP A 189 -10.32 12.34 6.46
N ILE A 190 -9.36 12.60 7.35
CA ILE A 190 -8.98 11.72 8.45
C ILE A 190 -9.10 12.45 9.79
N THR A 191 -9.99 13.44 9.89
CA THR A 191 -10.14 14.33 11.05
C THR A 191 -10.28 13.56 12.36
N MET A 192 -11.08 12.49 12.38
CA MET A 192 -11.26 11.66 13.58
C MET A 192 -9.97 10.97 14.05
N ASN A 193 -9.12 10.54 13.11
CA ASN A 193 -7.82 9.94 13.43
C ASN A 193 -6.84 11.01 13.92
N VAL A 194 -6.82 12.17 13.26
CA VAL A 194 -5.97 13.32 13.60
C VAL A 194 -6.26 13.83 15.01
N ARG A 195 -7.53 13.93 15.42
CA ARG A 195 -7.93 14.32 16.78
C ARG A 195 -7.44 13.38 17.89
N THR A 196 -6.95 12.18 17.55
CA THR A 196 -6.31 11.26 18.52
C THR A 196 -4.84 11.54 18.75
N ILE A 197 -4.19 12.34 17.89
CA ILE A 197 -2.78 12.70 17.98
C ILE A 197 -2.62 13.78 19.05
N ARG A 198 -2.02 13.42 20.18
CA ARG A 198 -1.93 14.30 21.37
C ARG A 198 -1.19 15.62 21.12
N SER A 199 -0.25 15.63 20.19
CA SER A 199 0.55 16.82 19.88
C SER A 199 -0.19 17.83 18.99
N ILE A 200 -1.36 17.48 18.45
CA ILE A 200 -2.15 18.39 17.61
C ILE A 200 -3.23 19.03 18.49
N PRO A 201 -3.24 20.37 18.65
CA PRO A 201 -4.22 21.03 19.49
C PRO A 201 -5.61 21.03 18.84
N SER A 202 -6.67 20.70 19.58
CA SER A 202 -8.05 20.87 19.08
C SER A 202 -8.43 22.33 18.87
N ASN A 203 -7.85 23.23 19.67
CA ASN A 203 -8.02 24.67 19.58
C ASN A 203 -6.63 25.35 19.60
N LEU A 204 -6.40 26.29 18.68
CA LEU A 204 -5.21 27.13 18.69
C LEU A 204 -5.16 27.96 19.97
N SER A 205 -3.97 28.05 20.56
CA SER A 205 -3.72 28.86 21.76
C SER A 205 -3.38 30.30 21.40
N GLY A 206 -3.59 31.24 22.32
CA GLY A 206 -3.18 32.64 22.15
C GLY A 206 -4.29 33.65 22.39
N PRO A 207 -3.98 34.96 22.33
CA PRO A 207 -4.98 36.03 22.41
C PRO A 207 -6.00 35.92 21.27
N GLU A 208 -7.26 36.27 21.52
CA GLU A 208 -8.36 36.18 20.55
C GLU A 208 -8.06 36.89 19.21
N GLY A 209 -7.36 38.03 19.25
CA GLY A 209 -6.95 38.75 18.05
C GLY A 209 -5.88 38.02 17.21
N ASP A 210 -5.06 37.17 17.82
CA ASP A 210 -4.00 36.42 17.12
C ASP A 210 -4.52 35.10 16.53
N ILE A 211 -5.83 34.84 16.62
CA ILE A 211 -6.48 33.67 16.05
C ILE A 211 -7.06 34.03 14.68
N PRO A 212 -6.58 33.38 13.60
CA PRO A 212 -7.09 33.66 12.26
C PRO A 212 -8.51 33.10 12.06
N GLN A 213 -9.27 33.74 11.17
CA GLN A 213 -10.57 33.25 10.75
C GLN A 213 -10.44 31.89 10.05
N MET A 214 -9.37 31.71 9.27
CA MET A 214 -9.00 30.44 8.67
C MET A 214 -7.48 30.33 8.53
N VAL A 215 -6.92 29.18 8.87
CA VAL A 215 -5.52 28.87 8.59
C VAL A 215 -5.33 27.40 8.22
N GLU A 216 -4.52 27.17 7.19
CA GLU A 216 -3.98 25.87 6.84
C GLU A 216 -2.57 25.69 7.42
N ILE A 217 -2.40 24.67 8.25
CA ILE A 217 -1.12 24.30 8.84
C ILE A 217 -0.70 22.94 8.28
N ARG A 218 0.39 22.93 7.53
CA ARG A 218 0.94 21.72 6.88
C ARG A 218 2.10 21.19 7.71
N GLY A 219 2.14 19.88 7.85
CA GLY A 219 3.18 19.21 8.59
C GLY A 219 3.29 17.74 8.21
N GLU A 220 4.18 17.04 8.90
CA GLU A 220 4.36 15.61 8.74
C GLU A 220 3.87 14.89 10.00
N VAL A 221 3.02 13.88 9.82
CA VAL A 221 2.73 12.89 10.86
C VAL A 221 3.79 11.81 10.79
N PHE A 222 4.41 11.50 11.94
CA PHE A 222 5.46 10.50 12.03
C PHE A 222 5.32 9.68 13.31
N MET A 223 6.11 8.62 13.40
CA MET A 223 6.24 7.78 14.58
C MET A 223 7.65 7.90 15.13
N ARG A 224 7.79 8.15 16.43
CA ARG A 224 9.11 8.19 17.08
C ARG A 224 9.72 6.79 17.08
N TRP A 225 11.05 6.70 17.13
CA TRP A 225 11.74 5.40 17.15
C TRP A 225 11.27 4.51 18.29
N ASP A 226 11.16 5.05 19.50
CA ASP A 226 10.70 4.31 20.69
C ASP A 226 9.29 3.70 20.48
N ASP A 227 8.36 4.50 19.96
CA ASP A 227 6.98 4.07 19.70
C ASP A 227 6.90 3.05 18.55
N PHE A 228 7.72 3.21 17.52
CA PHE A 228 7.83 2.25 16.41
C PHE A 228 8.35 0.89 16.89
N HIS A 229 9.41 0.89 17.71
CA HIS A 229 9.95 -0.33 18.28
C HIS A 229 8.93 -1.01 19.21
N ALA A 230 8.27 -0.26 20.09
CA ALA A 230 7.23 -0.78 20.97
C ALA A 230 6.04 -1.37 20.19
N LEU A 231 5.62 -0.72 19.09
CA LEU A 231 4.55 -1.23 18.23
C LEU A 231 4.93 -2.53 17.52
N ASN A 232 6.17 -2.62 17.04
CA ASN A 232 6.65 -3.84 16.38
C ASN A 232 6.82 -4.99 17.39
N GLU A 233 7.37 -4.72 18.57
CA GLU A 233 7.44 -5.70 19.65
C GLU A 233 6.04 -6.21 20.03
N ALA A 234 5.06 -5.30 20.18
CA ALA A 234 3.68 -5.68 20.45
C ALA A 234 3.03 -6.50 19.32
N ASN A 235 3.37 -6.23 18.05
CA ASN A 235 2.90 -7.03 16.91
C ASN A 235 3.52 -8.43 16.90
N GLU A 236 4.82 -8.51 17.16
CA GLU A 236 5.55 -9.79 17.23
C GLU A 236 5.03 -10.66 18.38
N ASP A 237 4.75 -10.06 19.54
CA ASP A 237 4.16 -10.73 20.71
C ASP A 237 2.81 -11.39 20.41
N VAL A 238 2.03 -10.83 19.49
CA VAL A 238 0.74 -11.38 19.05
C VAL A 238 0.81 -12.12 17.72
N GLY A 239 2.02 -12.38 17.21
CA GLY A 239 2.27 -13.15 15.99
C GLY A 239 1.89 -12.44 14.67
N LYS A 240 1.78 -11.11 14.69
CA LYS A 240 1.59 -10.29 13.49
C LYS A 240 2.95 -9.88 12.90
N PRO A 241 3.04 -9.70 11.57
CA PRO A 241 4.27 -9.22 10.97
C PRO A 241 4.57 -7.79 11.45
N PRO A 242 5.84 -7.47 11.79
CA PRO A 242 6.21 -6.12 12.15
C PRO A 242 6.09 -5.17 10.95
N PHE A 243 5.83 -3.90 11.22
CA PHE A 243 5.92 -2.86 10.20
C PHE A 243 7.35 -2.74 9.72
N ALA A 244 7.49 -2.61 8.41
CA ALA A 244 8.77 -2.53 7.75
C ALA A 244 9.56 -1.32 8.28
N ASN A 245 8.98 -0.11 8.22
CA ASN A 245 9.62 1.14 8.56
C ASN A 245 8.67 2.11 9.27
N PRO A 246 9.20 3.16 9.93
CA PRO A 246 8.37 4.15 10.63
C PRO A 246 7.37 4.87 9.71
N ARG A 247 7.72 5.13 8.45
CA ARG A 247 6.81 5.74 7.46
C ARG A 247 5.54 4.91 7.23
N ASN A 248 5.72 3.62 6.96
CA ASN A 248 4.63 2.66 6.74
C ASN A 248 3.85 2.41 8.03
N ALA A 249 4.54 2.38 9.17
CA ALA A 249 3.90 2.30 10.47
C ALA A 249 3.03 3.53 10.74
N ALA A 250 3.52 4.74 10.46
CA ALA A 250 2.78 5.99 10.63
C ALA A 250 1.58 6.05 9.67
N ALA A 251 1.79 5.82 8.37
CA ALA A 251 0.72 5.85 7.37
C ALA A 251 -0.36 4.79 7.65
N GLY A 252 0.05 3.56 7.96
CA GLY A 252 -0.85 2.48 8.32
C GLY A 252 -1.59 2.77 9.64
N SER A 253 -0.92 3.37 10.62
CA SER A 253 -1.52 3.73 11.91
C SER A 253 -2.48 4.90 11.84
N LEU A 254 -2.26 5.84 10.92
CA LEU A 254 -3.12 7.02 10.75
C LEU A 254 -4.39 6.71 9.95
N ARG A 255 -4.30 5.82 8.95
CA ARG A 255 -5.41 5.46 8.07
C ARG A 255 -6.18 4.25 8.60
N GLN A 256 -6.63 4.33 9.85
CA GLN A 256 -7.47 3.31 10.48
C GLN A 256 -8.94 3.69 10.38
N LYS A 257 -9.79 2.71 10.05
CA LYS A 257 -11.25 2.88 10.07
C LYS A 257 -11.76 3.14 11.49
N ASP A 258 -11.09 2.54 12.47
CA ASP A 258 -11.37 2.76 13.89
C ASP A 258 -10.30 3.68 14.50
N PRO A 259 -10.63 4.92 14.87
CA PRO A 259 -9.68 5.88 15.44
C PRO A 259 -9.14 5.43 16.81
N ARG A 260 -9.78 4.48 17.50
CA ARG A 260 -9.22 3.86 18.72
C ARG A 260 -7.90 3.16 18.44
N ILE A 261 -7.76 2.58 17.26
CA ILE A 261 -6.51 1.95 16.86
C ILE A 261 -5.45 3.04 16.71
N THR A 262 -5.72 4.12 15.98
CA THR A 262 -4.81 5.27 15.81
C THR A 262 -4.36 5.84 17.16
N ALA A 263 -5.29 6.00 18.11
CA ALA A 263 -5.00 6.54 19.45
C ALA A 263 -3.96 5.71 20.24
N GLN A 264 -3.91 4.39 20.00
CA GLN A 264 -2.96 3.47 20.64
C GLN A 264 -1.57 3.47 19.98
N ARG A 265 -1.41 4.10 18.81
CA ARG A 265 -0.16 4.07 18.02
C ARG A 265 0.79 5.23 18.31
N HIS A 266 0.42 6.14 19.21
CA HIS A 266 1.24 7.26 19.68
C HIS A 266 1.91 8.06 18.54
N LEU A 267 1.15 8.40 17.51
CA LEU A 267 1.64 9.25 16.42
C LEU A 267 2.01 10.65 16.95
N SER A 268 2.98 11.27 16.28
CA SER A 268 3.46 12.63 16.53
C SER A 268 3.33 13.47 15.26
N PHE A 269 3.34 14.80 15.40
CA PHE A 269 3.22 15.74 14.29
C PHE A 269 4.19 16.90 14.45
N TYR A 270 4.79 17.36 13.35
CA TYR A 270 5.52 18.63 13.28
C TYR A 270 5.07 19.46 12.09
N ALA A 271 4.74 20.74 12.34
CA ALA A 271 4.42 21.70 11.31
C ALA A 271 5.68 22.16 10.56
N HIS A 272 5.58 22.28 9.24
CA HIS A 272 6.68 22.67 8.35
C HIS A 272 6.27 23.63 7.23
N GLY A 273 5.01 24.06 7.15
CA GLY A 273 4.56 24.98 6.11
C GLY A 273 3.18 25.55 6.34
N ILE A 274 2.95 26.77 5.85
CA ILE A 274 1.66 27.45 5.92
C ILE A 274 0.97 27.38 4.56
N GLY A 275 -0.33 27.11 4.56
CA GLY A 275 -1.17 27.23 3.36
C GLY A 275 -1.88 28.59 3.33
N GLU A 276 -3.18 28.58 3.07
CA GLU A 276 -4.02 29.77 3.15
C GLU A 276 -4.14 30.28 4.59
N LEU A 277 -4.07 31.61 4.74
CA LEU A 277 -4.24 32.32 6.00
C LEU A 277 -5.18 33.50 5.77
N GLN A 278 -6.28 33.54 6.50
CA GLN A 278 -7.28 34.61 6.44
C GLN A 278 -7.51 35.15 7.84
N TRP A 279 -7.28 36.45 8.02
CA TRP A 279 -7.53 37.15 9.27
C TRP A 279 -8.98 37.65 9.35
N GLY A 280 -9.57 37.58 10.54
CA GLY A 280 -10.90 38.14 10.81
C GLY A 280 -10.85 39.65 11.08
N PRO A 281 -12.03 40.31 11.18
CA PRO A 281 -12.12 41.76 11.44
C PRO A 281 -11.61 42.19 12.82
N GLY A 282 -11.43 41.26 13.76
CA GLY A 282 -10.90 41.50 15.12
C GLY A 282 -9.37 41.43 15.24
N LYS A 283 -8.65 41.35 14.13
CA LYS A 283 -7.19 41.25 14.09
C LYS A 283 -6.50 42.48 14.74
N PRO A 284 -5.45 42.29 15.57
CA PRO A 284 -4.65 43.37 16.12
C PRO A 284 -3.96 44.17 15.02
N VAL A 285 -3.85 45.49 15.23
CA VAL A 285 -3.24 46.44 14.28
C VAL A 285 -1.76 46.12 14.00
N ASP A 286 -1.08 45.46 14.94
CA ASP A 286 0.36 45.16 14.87
C ASP A 286 0.68 43.81 14.21
N VAL A 287 -0.33 43.00 13.85
CA VAL A 287 -0.13 41.74 13.13
C VAL A 287 -0.14 42.02 11.63
N ALA A 288 0.83 41.51 10.88
CA ALA A 288 0.89 41.68 9.42
C ALA A 288 -0.21 40.88 8.70
N ASP A 289 -0.80 41.42 7.62
CA ASP A 289 -1.88 40.74 6.86
C ASP A 289 -1.38 39.48 6.15
N GLU A 290 -0.09 39.46 5.83
CA GLU A 290 0.61 38.32 5.27
C GLU A 290 1.77 37.93 6.19
N VAL A 291 2.11 36.65 6.18
CA VAL A 291 3.40 36.18 6.72
C VAL A 291 4.46 36.53 5.68
N ASN A 292 5.57 37.15 6.10
CA ASN A 292 6.63 37.55 5.17
C ASN A 292 7.65 36.43 4.98
N ASP A 293 7.98 35.71 6.06
CA ASP A 293 9.02 34.70 6.07
C ASP A 293 8.53 33.35 6.62
N GLN A 294 9.11 32.25 6.13
CA GLN A 294 8.84 30.90 6.63
C GLN A 294 9.23 30.75 8.11
N SER A 295 10.29 31.44 8.54
CA SER A 295 10.73 31.59 9.93
C SER A 295 9.65 32.21 10.84
N GLU A 296 9.00 33.30 10.40
CA GLU A 296 7.88 33.93 11.12
C GLU A 296 6.70 32.97 11.33
N ALA A 297 6.40 32.11 10.35
CA ALA A 297 5.34 31.10 10.47
C ALA A 297 5.60 30.12 11.63
N TYR A 298 6.87 29.75 11.89
CA TYR A 298 7.21 28.87 13.00
C TYR A 298 6.96 29.51 14.36
N GLU A 299 7.20 30.81 14.49
CA GLU A 299 6.85 31.55 15.72
C GLU A 299 5.34 31.55 15.96
N MET A 300 4.54 31.69 14.90
CA MET A 300 3.09 31.62 14.98
C MET A 300 2.62 30.23 15.44
N TYR A 301 3.17 29.15 14.87
CA TYR A 301 2.84 27.79 15.30
C TYR A 301 3.13 27.57 16.78
N GLN A 302 4.28 28.01 17.27
CA GLN A 302 4.61 27.92 18.70
C GLN A 302 3.61 28.69 19.58
N LYS A 303 3.24 29.92 19.19
CA LYS A 303 2.22 30.71 19.90
C LYS A 303 0.87 30.01 19.92
N TRP A 304 0.50 29.39 18.81
CA TRP A 304 -0.74 28.63 18.66
C TRP A 304 -0.72 27.24 19.34
N GLY A 305 0.42 26.82 19.90
CA GLY A 305 0.57 25.51 20.52
C GLY A 305 0.72 24.35 19.53
N VAL A 306 1.01 24.65 18.26
CA VAL A 306 1.30 23.64 17.23
C VAL A 306 2.80 23.32 17.25
N PRO A 307 3.17 22.03 17.38
CA PRO A 307 4.57 21.62 17.51
C PRO A 307 5.36 21.85 16.22
N ILE A 308 6.59 22.34 16.36
CA ILE A 308 7.57 22.48 15.27
C ILE A 308 8.80 21.62 15.58
N SER A 309 9.56 21.24 14.56
CA SER A 309 10.79 20.48 14.77
C SER A 309 11.83 21.35 15.49
N PRO A 310 12.49 20.83 16.56
CA PRO A 310 13.57 21.55 17.24
C PRO A 310 14.86 21.61 16.40
N HIS A 311 14.87 20.93 15.25
CA HIS A 311 16.05 20.75 14.40
C HIS A 311 16.14 21.76 13.24
N ASN A 312 15.15 22.63 13.10
CA ASN A 312 15.11 23.67 12.06
C ASN A 312 16.27 24.66 12.24
N ARG A 313 16.93 25.03 11.14
CA ARG A 313 18.02 26.01 11.13
C ARG A 313 17.75 27.11 10.12
N GLU A 314 17.91 28.36 10.53
CA GLU A 314 18.07 29.47 9.59
C GLU A 314 19.48 29.46 9.03
N VAL A 315 19.59 29.57 7.70
CA VAL A 315 20.86 29.56 6.98
C VAL A 315 20.89 30.68 5.95
N THR A 316 22.08 31.16 5.63
CA THR A 316 22.27 32.35 4.78
C THR A 316 23.21 32.12 3.60
N ASN A 317 23.89 30.97 3.59
CA ASN A 317 24.89 30.59 2.58
C ASN A 317 24.98 29.07 2.42
N PHE A 318 25.56 28.64 1.29
CA PHE A 318 25.66 27.24 0.91
C PHE A 318 26.42 26.35 1.92
N ASN A 319 27.46 26.88 2.57
CA ASN A 319 28.25 26.09 3.51
C ASN A 319 27.46 25.72 4.76
N GLN A 320 26.55 26.58 5.22
CA GLN A 320 25.65 26.27 6.34
C GLN A 320 24.62 25.19 5.98
N ILE A 321 24.21 25.11 4.72
CA ILE A 321 23.35 24.03 4.21
C ILE A 321 24.11 22.69 4.28
N ILE A 322 25.34 22.67 3.76
CA ILE A 322 26.20 21.49 3.79
C ILE A 322 26.50 21.03 5.21
N ASP A 323 26.79 21.95 6.13
CA ASP A 323 27.03 21.64 7.55
C ASP A 323 25.85 20.87 8.17
N MET A 324 24.60 21.27 7.88
CA MET A 324 23.43 20.55 8.38
C MET A 324 23.27 19.16 7.72
N ILE A 325 23.56 19.06 6.41
CA ILE A 325 23.50 17.78 5.68
C ILE A 325 24.57 16.81 6.18
N GLU A 326 25.79 17.27 6.42
CA GLU A 326 26.88 16.43 6.95
C GLU A 326 26.56 15.99 8.38
N TYR A 327 26.15 16.93 9.24
CA TYR A 327 25.81 16.65 10.63
C TYR A 327 24.71 15.58 10.74
N TYR A 328 23.55 15.80 10.11
CA TYR A 328 22.48 14.80 10.17
C TYR A 328 22.78 13.57 9.34
N GLY A 329 23.68 13.65 8.35
CA GLY A 329 24.20 12.50 7.63
C GLY A 329 24.85 11.48 8.56
N GLU A 330 25.62 11.95 9.54
CA GLU A 330 26.27 11.13 10.58
C GLU A 330 25.32 10.77 11.74
N HIS A 331 24.38 11.65 12.08
CA HIS A 331 23.54 11.53 13.29
C HIS A 331 22.08 11.14 12.98
N ARG A 332 21.80 10.46 11.86
CA ARG A 332 20.42 10.12 11.44
C ARG A 332 19.63 9.32 12.48
N GLY A 333 20.33 8.43 13.19
CA GLY A 333 19.73 7.56 14.21
C GLY A 333 19.58 8.20 15.58
N ASP A 334 20.14 9.39 15.78
CA ASP A 334 20.20 10.02 17.11
C ASP A 334 19.00 10.92 17.41
N ILE A 335 18.28 11.33 16.36
CA ILE A 335 17.06 12.12 16.50
C ILE A 335 15.84 11.23 16.76
N GLU A 336 14.74 11.82 17.21
CA GLU A 336 13.56 11.11 17.68
C GLU A 336 12.77 10.34 16.61
N HIS A 337 13.01 10.58 15.32
CA HIS A 337 12.24 10.00 14.23
C HIS A 337 13.11 9.65 13.01
N ALA A 338 12.57 8.84 12.09
CA ALA A 338 13.24 8.57 10.81
C ALA A 338 13.31 9.83 9.95
N LEU A 339 14.42 9.98 9.24
CA LEU A 339 14.64 11.05 8.27
C LEU A 339 15.30 10.49 7.01
N ASP A 340 14.91 10.99 5.84
CA ASP A 340 15.44 10.54 4.53
C ASP A 340 16.28 11.62 3.82
N GLY A 341 16.43 12.79 4.42
CA GLY A 341 17.12 13.92 3.80
C GLY A 341 17.08 15.20 4.62
N ILE A 342 17.48 16.30 3.97
CA ILE A 342 17.33 17.69 4.45
C ILE A 342 16.54 18.46 3.39
N VAL A 343 15.56 19.24 3.83
CA VAL A 343 14.83 20.18 2.98
C VAL A 343 15.45 21.56 3.13
N VAL A 344 15.71 22.22 2.01
CA VAL A 344 16.22 23.59 1.96
C VAL A 344 15.16 24.47 1.29
N LYS A 345 14.80 25.60 1.91
CA LYS A 345 13.78 26.53 1.40
C LYS A 345 14.30 27.97 1.42
N VAL A 346 13.93 28.79 0.43
CA VAL A 346 14.06 30.24 0.54
C VAL A 346 13.12 30.72 1.65
N ASP A 347 13.60 31.53 2.59
CA ASP A 347 12.82 31.91 3.78
C ASP A 347 11.69 32.90 3.43
N ASP A 348 12.01 33.92 2.64
CA ASP A 348 11.08 34.99 2.24
C ASP A 348 9.99 34.48 1.26
N LEU A 349 8.74 34.56 1.70
CA LEU A 349 7.55 34.10 0.96
C LEU A 349 7.26 34.95 -0.29
N ALA A 350 7.65 36.23 -0.32
CA ALA A 350 7.54 37.04 -1.53
C ALA A 350 8.55 36.59 -2.59
N LEU A 351 9.77 36.21 -2.18
CA LEU A 351 10.74 35.59 -3.09
C LEU A 351 10.28 34.22 -3.57
N GLN A 352 9.65 33.41 -2.71
CA GLN A 352 9.03 32.15 -3.11
C GLN A 352 7.97 32.38 -4.20
N ARG A 353 7.07 33.35 -4.03
CA ARG A 353 6.06 33.72 -5.03
C ARG A 353 6.69 34.17 -6.36
N ARG A 354 7.80 34.93 -6.31
CA ARG A 354 8.54 35.38 -7.51
C ARG A 354 9.20 34.20 -8.25
N LEU A 355 9.79 33.25 -7.53
CA LEU A 355 10.38 32.04 -8.10
C LEU A 355 9.33 31.11 -8.69
N GLY A 356 8.15 31.06 -8.06
CA GLY A 356 7.04 30.22 -8.46
C GLY A 356 7.32 28.73 -8.27
N ALA A 357 6.59 27.92 -9.01
CA ALA A 357 6.68 26.47 -8.99
C ALA A 357 6.67 25.91 -10.42
N THR A 358 7.16 24.69 -10.57
CA THR A 358 6.85 23.84 -11.73
C THR A 358 5.46 23.21 -11.53
N SER A 359 5.01 22.37 -12.47
CA SER A 359 3.75 21.64 -12.33
C SER A 359 3.71 20.66 -11.14
N ARG A 360 4.86 20.34 -10.52
CA ARG A 360 4.96 19.37 -9.41
C ARG A 360 5.58 19.93 -8.13
N ALA A 361 6.58 20.81 -8.25
CA ALA A 361 7.44 21.19 -7.15
C ALA A 361 7.78 22.69 -7.15
N PRO A 362 7.92 23.31 -5.96
CA PRO A 362 8.34 24.70 -5.86
C PRO A 362 9.78 24.87 -6.36
N ARG A 363 10.07 25.96 -7.07
CA ARG A 363 11.45 26.28 -7.48
C ARG A 363 12.30 26.81 -6.32
N TRP A 364 11.63 27.27 -5.26
CA TRP A 364 12.21 27.87 -4.08
C TRP A 364 12.53 26.88 -2.95
N ALA A 365 12.23 25.58 -3.13
CA ALA A 365 12.64 24.54 -2.18
C ALA A 365 13.12 23.27 -2.87
N ILE A 366 14.05 22.57 -2.23
CA ILE A 366 14.63 21.32 -2.72
C ILE A 366 14.84 20.35 -1.55
N ALA A 367 14.74 19.05 -1.82
CA ALA A 367 15.09 17.99 -0.89
C ALA A 367 16.44 17.38 -1.27
N TYR A 368 17.46 17.54 -0.43
CA TYR A 368 18.66 16.71 -0.52
C TYR A 368 18.35 15.36 0.10
N LYS A 369 18.35 14.30 -0.71
CA LYS A 369 18.15 12.93 -0.26
C LYS A 369 19.47 12.26 0.01
N TYR A 370 19.55 11.61 1.17
CA TYR A 370 20.71 10.81 1.47
C TYR A 370 20.77 9.56 0.58
N PRO A 371 21.98 9.09 0.21
CA PRO A 371 22.12 7.84 -0.52
C PRO A 371 21.53 6.68 0.31
N PRO A 372 20.88 5.70 -0.36
CA PRO A 372 20.27 4.57 0.32
C PRO A 372 21.33 3.78 1.10
N GLU A 373 20.95 3.34 2.29
CA GLU A 373 21.84 2.58 3.16
C GLU A 373 22.28 1.29 2.47
N GLU A 374 23.57 1.19 2.19
CA GLU A 374 24.22 -0.04 1.77
C GLU A 374 24.57 -0.84 3.02
N VAL A 375 24.00 -2.04 3.13
CA VAL A 375 24.31 -2.94 4.24
C VAL A 375 24.96 -4.21 3.72
N ASN A 376 25.87 -4.72 4.54
CA ASN A 376 26.59 -5.94 4.25
C ASN A 376 25.87 -7.13 4.87
N THR A 377 25.64 -8.17 4.09
CA THR A 377 25.14 -9.45 4.59
C THR A 377 25.87 -10.64 3.97
N LYS A 378 25.61 -11.85 4.45
CA LYS A 378 26.16 -13.07 3.89
C LYS A 378 25.26 -13.63 2.79
N LEU A 379 25.83 -13.91 1.63
CA LEU A 379 25.18 -14.69 0.57
C LEU A 379 25.28 -16.17 0.92
N LEU A 380 24.16 -16.74 1.40
CA LEU A 380 24.10 -18.13 1.84
C LEU A 380 24.08 -19.10 0.65
N ASN A 381 23.28 -18.78 -0.37
CA ASN A 381 23.15 -19.59 -1.56
C ASN A 381 22.62 -18.76 -2.75
N ILE A 382 22.68 -19.31 -3.96
CA ILE A 382 21.95 -18.81 -5.12
C ILE A 382 21.01 -19.92 -5.59
N ALA A 383 19.70 -19.71 -5.41
CA ALA A 383 18.67 -20.60 -5.91
C ALA A 383 18.29 -20.21 -7.35
N VAL A 384 17.64 -21.11 -8.07
CA VAL A 384 17.11 -20.85 -9.42
C VAL A 384 15.60 -20.98 -9.43
N GLN A 385 14.91 -20.02 -10.02
CA GLN A 385 13.45 -20.04 -10.19
C GLN A 385 13.11 -20.14 -11.67
N VAL A 386 12.21 -21.05 -12.03
CA VAL A 386 11.68 -21.19 -13.39
C VAL A 386 10.38 -20.41 -13.48
N GLY A 387 10.36 -19.32 -14.24
CA GLY A 387 9.16 -18.52 -14.43
C GLY A 387 8.20 -19.10 -15.45
N ARG A 388 7.01 -18.48 -15.55
CA ARG A 388 5.90 -18.82 -16.48
C ARG A 388 6.30 -19.14 -17.93
N THR A 389 7.27 -18.41 -18.47
CA THR A 389 7.72 -18.56 -19.88
C THR A 389 8.98 -19.41 -20.01
N GLY A 390 9.26 -20.24 -18.99
CA GLY A 390 10.44 -21.09 -18.90
C GLY A 390 11.72 -20.37 -18.53
N ARG A 391 11.75 -19.02 -18.43
CA ARG A 391 12.95 -18.27 -18.03
C ARG A 391 13.46 -18.74 -16.67
N VAL A 392 14.72 -19.14 -16.62
CA VAL A 392 15.38 -19.59 -15.39
C VAL A 392 16.20 -18.43 -14.81
N THR A 393 15.79 -17.96 -13.63
CA THR A 393 16.33 -16.75 -13.00
C THR A 393 17.09 -17.12 -11.73
N PRO A 394 18.36 -16.72 -11.58
CA PRO A 394 19.10 -16.86 -10.32
C PRO A 394 18.59 -15.86 -9.27
N VAL A 395 18.39 -16.33 -8.05
CA VAL A 395 17.90 -15.57 -6.89
C VAL A 395 18.88 -15.77 -5.73
N ALA A 396 19.46 -14.68 -5.24
CA ALA A 396 20.30 -14.67 -4.06
C ALA A 396 19.47 -15.02 -2.82
N ILE A 397 19.97 -15.95 -2.02
CA ILE A 397 19.47 -16.28 -0.68
C ILE A 397 20.46 -15.69 0.32
N LEU A 398 20.01 -14.71 1.09
CA LEU A 398 20.82 -13.90 1.98
C LEU A 398 20.53 -14.28 3.42
N ARG A 399 21.53 -14.12 4.29
CA ARG A 399 21.28 -14.01 5.72
C ARG A 399 20.36 -12.78 5.90
N PRO A 400 19.20 -12.91 6.55
CA PRO A 400 18.27 -11.81 6.71
C PRO A 400 18.98 -10.58 7.26
N VAL A 401 18.83 -9.45 6.56
CA VAL A 401 19.45 -8.18 6.94
C VAL A 401 18.43 -7.06 6.80
N TYR A 402 18.40 -6.15 7.77
CA TYR A 402 17.53 -4.99 7.71
C TYR A 402 18.15 -3.91 6.82
N VAL A 403 17.42 -3.48 5.79
CA VAL A 403 17.89 -2.46 4.83
C VAL A 403 16.79 -1.45 4.60
N ALA A 404 17.05 -0.17 4.83
CA ALA A 404 16.11 0.93 4.56
C ALA A 404 14.69 0.55 5.02
N GLY A 405 14.58 0.10 6.27
CA GLY A 405 13.27 -0.16 6.82
C GLY A 405 12.57 -1.44 6.33
N SER A 406 13.25 -2.50 5.93
CA SER A 406 12.65 -3.84 5.87
C SER A 406 13.73 -4.92 5.87
N THR A 407 13.37 -6.12 6.32
CA THR A 407 14.27 -7.27 6.24
C THR A 407 14.35 -7.80 4.81
N VAL A 408 15.55 -7.87 4.26
CA VAL A 408 15.85 -8.49 2.98
C VAL A 408 16.54 -9.83 3.22
N SER A 409 15.92 -10.91 2.73
CA SER A 409 16.48 -12.26 2.76
C SER A 409 16.64 -12.87 1.35
N ARG A 410 16.05 -12.25 0.32
CA ARG A 410 16.10 -12.71 -1.06
C ARG A 410 16.16 -11.53 -2.02
N THR A 411 16.91 -11.64 -3.11
CA THR A 411 16.91 -10.66 -4.21
C THR A 411 17.29 -11.31 -5.53
N THR A 412 16.79 -10.78 -6.64
CA THR A 412 17.08 -11.30 -7.98
C THR A 412 18.52 -10.96 -8.40
N LEU A 413 19.15 -11.89 -9.12
CA LEU A 413 20.43 -11.66 -9.79
C LEU A 413 20.27 -11.49 -11.31
N HIS A 414 19.02 -11.40 -11.78
CA HIS A 414 18.61 -11.26 -13.18
C HIS A 414 18.96 -12.45 -14.08
N ASN A 415 20.24 -12.76 -14.29
CA ASN A 415 20.72 -13.88 -15.10
C ASN A 415 22.15 -14.27 -14.73
N ALA A 416 22.60 -15.44 -15.20
CA ALA A 416 23.93 -15.97 -14.87
C ALA A 416 25.08 -15.06 -15.34
N TYR A 417 24.87 -14.29 -16.42
CA TYR A 417 25.84 -13.33 -16.91
C TYR A 417 26.07 -12.20 -15.89
N GLU A 418 25.01 -11.65 -15.30
CA GLU A 418 25.13 -10.61 -14.27
C GLU A 418 25.80 -11.12 -12.99
N VAL A 419 25.53 -12.37 -12.58
CA VAL A 419 26.23 -13.00 -11.44
C VAL A 419 27.75 -12.99 -11.67
N LYS A 420 28.17 -13.44 -12.86
CA LYS A 420 29.58 -13.50 -13.24
C LYS A 420 30.19 -12.11 -13.42
N ARG A 421 29.47 -11.17 -14.04
CA ARG A 421 29.90 -9.78 -14.25
C ARG A 421 30.13 -9.05 -12.92
N LYS A 422 29.25 -9.26 -11.93
CA LYS A 422 29.39 -8.72 -10.58
C LYS A 422 30.44 -9.47 -9.73
N GLY A 423 30.96 -10.59 -10.22
CA GLY A 423 32.00 -11.37 -9.55
C GLY A 423 31.55 -11.99 -8.23
N ILE A 424 30.25 -12.30 -8.09
CA ILE A 424 29.64 -12.80 -6.85
C ILE A 424 29.92 -14.31 -6.68
N LEU A 425 30.33 -14.72 -5.49
CA LEU A 425 30.55 -16.12 -5.09
C LEU A 425 29.62 -16.48 -3.93
N ILE A 426 29.07 -17.69 -3.94
CA ILE A 426 28.29 -18.23 -2.81
C ILE A 426 29.20 -18.30 -1.58
N GLY A 427 28.74 -17.76 -0.45
CA GLY A 427 29.52 -17.59 0.78
C GLY A 427 30.05 -16.16 0.99
N ASP A 428 30.01 -15.30 -0.04
CA ASP A 428 30.51 -13.94 0.04
C ASP A 428 29.78 -13.12 1.12
N THR A 429 30.51 -12.14 1.67
CA THR A 429 29.85 -10.94 2.20
C THR A 429 29.50 -10.04 1.02
N VAL A 430 28.22 -9.70 0.87
CA VAL A 430 27.67 -8.93 -0.26
C VAL A 430 27.02 -7.65 0.24
N VAL A 431 27.11 -6.62 -0.59
CA VAL A 431 26.46 -5.32 -0.38
C VAL A 431 25.04 -5.38 -0.93
N VAL A 432 24.07 -5.04 -0.10
CA VAL A 432 22.65 -4.99 -0.43
C VAL A 432 22.13 -3.59 -0.19
N ARG A 433 21.32 -3.09 -1.12
CA ARG A 433 20.61 -1.82 -1.00
C ARG A 433 19.18 -1.97 -1.47
N LYS A 434 18.36 -0.93 -1.29
CA LYS A 434 17.06 -0.83 -1.98
C LYS A 434 17.10 0.25 -3.06
N ALA A 435 16.78 -0.14 -4.29
CA ALA A 435 16.54 0.82 -5.37
C ALA A 435 15.19 1.52 -5.13
N GLY A 436 15.22 2.85 -5.04
CA GLY A 436 14.05 3.69 -4.76
C GLY A 436 13.33 3.29 -3.47
N ASP A 437 14.08 2.86 -2.45
CA ASP A 437 13.61 2.40 -1.13
C ASP A 437 12.63 1.21 -1.11
N VAL A 438 12.38 0.57 -2.26
CA VAL A 438 11.41 -0.52 -2.40
C VAL A 438 12.04 -1.84 -2.85
N ILE A 439 12.82 -1.85 -3.93
CA ILE A 439 13.28 -3.11 -4.57
C ILE A 439 14.69 -3.45 -4.08
N PRO A 440 14.88 -4.57 -3.35
CA PRO A 440 16.21 -4.98 -2.93
C PRO A 440 17.10 -5.33 -4.12
N GLU A 441 18.30 -4.80 -4.15
CA GLU A 441 19.32 -5.04 -5.17
C GLU A 441 20.62 -5.49 -4.50
N LEU A 442 21.23 -6.56 -5.02
CA LEU A 442 22.59 -6.97 -4.66
C LEU A 442 23.60 -6.22 -5.54
N VAL A 443 24.38 -5.33 -4.94
CA VAL A 443 25.33 -4.45 -5.65
C VAL A 443 26.56 -5.23 -6.10
N GLY A 444 27.22 -5.92 -5.17
CA GLY A 444 28.40 -6.74 -5.43
C GLY A 444 28.99 -7.33 -4.14
N PRO A 445 30.11 -8.08 -4.25
CA PRO A 445 30.81 -8.63 -3.10
C PRO A 445 31.72 -7.61 -2.42
N VAL A 446 31.91 -7.74 -1.11
CA VAL A 446 32.95 -7.05 -0.34
C VAL A 446 34.23 -7.88 -0.44
N VAL A 447 35.07 -7.57 -1.44
CA VAL A 447 36.23 -8.41 -1.83
C VAL A 447 37.25 -8.56 -0.69
N GLU A 448 37.41 -7.52 0.13
CA GLU A 448 38.33 -7.50 1.27
C GLU A 448 37.95 -8.53 2.34
N LYS A 449 36.65 -8.88 2.43
CA LYS A 449 36.13 -9.87 3.38
C LYS A 449 36.33 -11.33 2.92
N ARG A 450 36.95 -11.54 1.74
CA ARG A 450 37.32 -12.88 1.26
C ARG A 450 38.59 -13.41 1.91
N VAL A 451 39.49 -12.52 2.34
CA VAL A 451 40.81 -12.89 2.85
C VAL A 451 40.70 -13.84 4.04
N GLY A 452 41.25 -15.05 3.89
CA GLY A 452 41.24 -16.10 4.91
C GLY A 452 40.04 -17.06 4.86
N HIS A 453 39.08 -16.83 3.97
CA HIS A 453 37.89 -17.68 3.77
C HIS A 453 37.72 -18.11 2.30
N GLU A 454 38.74 -17.95 1.45
CA GLU A 454 38.64 -18.22 0.02
C GLU A 454 38.28 -19.67 -0.29
N SER A 455 38.67 -20.61 0.57
CA SER A 455 38.33 -22.03 0.44
C SER A 455 36.85 -22.34 0.69
N GLU A 456 36.11 -21.43 1.33
CA GLU A 456 34.67 -21.59 1.62
C GLU A 456 33.79 -21.01 0.50
N LEU A 457 34.37 -20.20 -0.41
CA LEU A 457 33.66 -19.53 -1.49
C LEU A 457 33.48 -20.43 -2.70
N ARG A 458 32.30 -20.38 -3.34
CA ARG A 458 31.98 -21.21 -4.50
C ARG A 458 31.39 -20.40 -5.65
N GLU A 459 31.85 -20.66 -6.87
CA GLU A 459 31.26 -20.06 -8.07
C GLU A 459 29.84 -20.62 -8.29
N PHE A 460 28.89 -19.75 -8.62
CA PHE A 460 27.58 -20.18 -9.06
C PHE A 460 27.65 -20.72 -10.49
N VAL A 461 27.27 -21.98 -10.65
CA VAL A 461 27.13 -22.61 -11.97
C VAL A 461 25.65 -22.69 -12.31
N MET A 462 25.25 -21.99 -13.37
CA MET A 462 23.90 -22.06 -13.90
C MET A 462 23.59 -23.52 -14.30
N PRO A 463 22.47 -24.11 -13.88
CA PRO A 463 22.15 -25.49 -14.22
C PRO A 463 21.96 -25.64 -15.74
N THR A 464 22.38 -26.78 -16.29
CA THR A 464 22.23 -27.10 -17.72
C THR A 464 20.87 -27.71 -18.04
N HIS A 465 20.17 -28.21 -17.02
CA HIS A 465 18.85 -28.81 -17.12
C HIS A 465 17.89 -28.08 -16.17
N CYS A 466 16.62 -28.02 -16.55
CA CYS A 466 15.59 -27.36 -15.76
C CYS A 466 15.49 -28.01 -14.38
N PRO A 467 15.59 -27.24 -13.27
CA PRO A 467 15.50 -27.79 -11.93
C PRO A 467 14.12 -28.37 -11.60
N SER A 468 13.08 -28.01 -12.37
CA SER A 468 11.71 -28.50 -12.15
C SER A 468 11.38 -29.77 -12.94
N CYS A 469 11.83 -29.89 -14.20
CA CYS A 469 11.43 -31.01 -15.07
C CYS A 469 12.59 -31.74 -15.75
N GLY A 470 13.84 -31.36 -15.47
CA GLY A 470 15.04 -31.99 -16.04
C GLY A 470 15.26 -31.73 -17.53
N THR A 471 14.42 -30.96 -18.22
CA THR A 471 14.62 -30.66 -19.66
C THR A 471 15.87 -29.79 -19.88
N PRO A 472 16.73 -30.08 -20.87
CA PRO A 472 17.88 -29.25 -21.21
C PRO A 472 17.49 -27.78 -21.43
N LEU A 473 18.18 -26.86 -20.75
CA LEU A 473 17.94 -25.43 -20.90
C LEU A 473 18.62 -24.92 -22.17
N ARG A 474 17.97 -23.97 -22.84
CA ARG A 474 18.53 -23.31 -24.01
C ARG A 474 18.17 -21.83 -24.06
N PRO A 475 19.02 -20.99 -24.67
CA PRO A 475 18.58 -19.65 -25.07
C PRO A 475 17.45 -19.78 -26.08
N GLU A 476 16.63 -18.75 -26.17
CA GLU A 476 15.52 -18.74 -27.11
C GLU A 476 15.98 -18.43 -28.53
N LYS A 477 16.77 -17.37 -28.68
CA LYS A 477 17.47 -17.00 -29.91
C LYS A 477 18.98 -17.04 -29.66
N GLU A 478 19.75 -17.26 -30.73
CA GLU A 478 21.20 -17.21 -30.64
C GLU A 478 21.66 -15.84 -30.13
N GLY A 479 22.44 -15.81 -29.04
CA GLY A 479 22.90 -14.59 -28.38
C GLY A 479 22.09 -14.14 -27.16
N ASP A 480 20.94 -14.77 -26.85
CA ASP A 480 20.19 -14.46 -25.63
C ASP A 480 20.98 -14.84 -24.36
N LYS A 481 21.01 -13.92 -23.39
CA LYS A 481 21.67 -14.13 -22.09
C LYS A 481 20.82 -14.97 -21.12
N ASP A 482 19.51 -15.01 -21.32
CA ASP A 482 18.59 -15.76 -20.48
C ASP A 482 18.47 -17.21 -20.98
N LEU A 483 18.60 -18.17 -20.07
CA LEU A 483 18.30 -19.57 -20.34
C LEU A 483 16.84 -19.88 -20.03
N ARG A 484 16.23 -20.71 -20.87
CA ARG A 484 14.82 -21.10 -20.73
C ARG A 484 14.64 -22.61 -20.77
N CYS A 485 13.64 -23.08 -20.03
CA CYS A 485 13.10 -24.43 -20.14
C CYS A 485 12.15 -24.49 -21.35
N PRO A 486 12.47 -25.25 -22.41
CA PRO A 486 11.63 -25.32 -23.62
C PRO A 486 10.39 -26.21 -23.45
N ASN A 487 10.32 -27.00 -22.37
CA ASN A 487 9.16 -27.84 -22.06
C ASN A 487 8.00 -26.99 -21.52
N SER A 488 7.30 -26.28 -22.39
CA SER A 488 6.16 -25.44 -22.01
C SER A 488 4.93 -26.25 -21.59
N GLU A 489 4.74 -27.44 -22.14
CA GLU A 489 3.58 -28.29 -21.88
C GLU A 489 3.58 -28.87 -20.46
N SER A 490 4.62 -29.63 -20.12
CA SER A 490 4.61 -30.53 -18.95
C SER A 490 5.54 -30.11 -17.83
N CYS A 491 6.26 -28.98 -17.95
CA CYS A 491 7.12 -28.50 -16.87
C CYS A 491 6.28 -28.05 -15.66
N PRO A 492 6.39 -28.71 -14.49
CA PRO A 492 5.53 -28.40 -13.34
C PRO A 492 5.63 -26.94 -12.90
N ALA A 493 6.84 -26.37 -12.81
CA ALA A 493 7.03 -24.97 -12.42
C ALA A 493 6.39 -23.98 -13.41
N GLN A 494 6.47 -24.25 -14.72
CA GLN A 494 5.79 -23.40 -15.70
C GLN A 494 4.28 -23.51 -15.56
N LEU A 495 3.76 -24.72 -15.33
CA LEU A 495 2.33 -24.93 -15.11
C LEU A 495 1.85 -24.21 -13.83
N SER A 496 2.59 -24.31 -12.72
CA SER A 496 2.28 -23.56 -11.48
C SER A 496 2.17 -22.06 -11.76
N GLU A 497 3.17 -21.49 -12.45
CA GLU A 497 3.20 -20.07 -12.80
C GLU A 497 2.10 -19.65 -13.79
N ARG A 498 1.68 -20.56 -14.69
CA ARG A 498 0.52 -20.32 -15.57
C ARG A 498 -0.79 -20.34 -14.79
N ILE A 499 -0.97 -21.27 -13.85
CA ILE A 499 -2.13 -21.30 -12.94
C ILE A 499 -2.17 -20.04 -12.05
N ILE A 500 -1.02 -19.59 -11.53
CA ILE A 500 -0.93 -18.32 -10.77
C ILE A 500 -1.36 -17.13 -11.63
N ASN A 501 -0.87 -17.05 -12.88
CA ASN A 501 -1.28 -15.99 -13.79
C ASN A 501 -2.77 -16.08 -14.18
N LEU A 502 -3.29 -17.29 -14.36
CA LEU A 502 -4.69 -17.57 -14.65
C LEU A 502 -5.59 -17.06 -13.52
N ALA A 503 -5.20 -17.28 -12.26
CA ALA A 503 -5.94 -16.83 -11.08
C ALA A 503 -5.81 -15.32 -10.79
N ALA A 504 -4.84 -14.61 -11.39
CA ALA A 504 -4.58 -13.21 -11.08
C ALA A 504 -5.77 -12.29 -11.42
N ARG A 505 -5.88 -11.16 -10.72
CA ARG A 505 -6.93 -10.13 -10.90
C ARG A 505 -7.18 -9.68 -12.35
N LYS A 506 -6.12 -9.67 -13.16
CA LYS A 506 -6.16 -9.26 -14.58
C LYS A 506 -6.58 -10.37 -15.55
N ALA A 507 -6.74 -11.59 -15.04
CA ALA A 507 -7.18 -12.77 -15.77
C ALA A 507 -8.53 -13.20 -15.19
N PHE A 508 -8.66 -14.41 -14.63
CA PHE A 508 -9.95 -14.87 -14.09
C PHE A 508 -10.30 -14.31 -12.70
N ASP A 509 -9.36 -13.70 -11.98
CA ASP A 509 -9.58 -13.14 -10.65
C ASP A 509 -10.12 -14.17 -9.63
N ILE A 510 -9.42 -15.29 -9.51
CA ILE A 510 -9.82 -16.40 -8.64
C ILE A 510 -9.17 -16.19 -7.27
N GLU A 511 -9.93 -15.65 -6.32
CA GLU A 511 -9.45 -15.51 -4.94
C GLU A 511 -9.14 -16.88 -4.30
N HIS A 512 -8.24 -16.90 -3.33
CA HIS A 512 -7.76 -18.10 -2.64
C HIS A 512 -6.97 -19.12 -3.49
N LEU A 513 -6.85 -18.92 -4.81
CA LEU A 513 -5.91 -19.64 -5.70
C LEU A 513 -4.57 -18.89 -5.83
N GLY A 514 -3.85 -18.75 -4.71
CA GLY A 514 -2.51 -18.16 -4.68
C GLY A 514 -1.38 -19.16 -4.95
N ASP A 515 -0.12 -18.70 -4.88
CA ASP A 515 1.08 -19.48 -5.21
C ASP A 515 1.11 -20.87 -4.57
N GLN A 516 0.80 -20.95 -3.27
CA GLN A 516 0.84 -22.21 -2.53
C GLN A 516 -0.24 -23.20 -3.01
N SER A 517 -1.44 -22.71 -3.31
CA SER A 517 -2.53 -23.52 -3.87
C SER A 517 -2.17 -23.99 -5.27
N ALA A 518 -1.63 -23.11 -6.12
CA ALA A 518 -1.22 -23.45 -7.49
C ALA A 518 -0.10 -24.50 -7.50
N ILE A 519 0.93 -24.34 -6.66
CA ILE A 519 2.00 -25.33 -6.49
C ILE A 519 1.43 -26.64 -5.97
N ALA A 520 0.55 -26.63 -4.96
CA ALA A 520 -0.07 -27.86 -4.46
C ALA A 520 -0.86 -28.62 -5.55
N LEU A 521 -1.55 -27.92 -6.45
CA LEU A 521 -2.31 -28.53 -7.54
C LEU A 521 -1.41 -29.13 -8.63
N THR A 522 -0.29 -28.49 -8.93
CA THR A 522 0.50 -28.73 -10.15
C THR A 522 1.86 -29.37 -9.90
N ASN A 523 2.39 -29.21 -8.69
CA ASN A 523 3.68 -29.71 -8.24
C ASN A 523 3.66 -30.00 -6.72
N PRO A 524 2.82 -30.93 -6.23
CA PRO A 524 2.72 -31.23 -4.79
C PRO A 524 4.00 -31.82 -4.19
N GLU A 525 4.90 -32.34 -5.02
CA GLU A 525 6.22 -32.85 -4.63
C GLU A 525 7.30 -31.75 -4.62
N ASP A 526 6.93 -30.48 -4.81
CA ASP A 526 7.85 -29.37 -4.58
C ASP A 526 8.40 -29.43 -3.15
N ASN A 527 9.72 -29.34 -3.02
CA ASN A 527 10.47 -29.52 -1.76
C ASN A 527 10.39 -30.90 -1.10
N ARG A 528 10.03 -31.95 -1.86
CA ARG A 528 10.17 -33.32 -1.39
C ARG A 528 11.63 -33.58 -0.97
N PRO A 529 11.90 -34.13 0.22
CA PRO A 529 13.26 -34.49 0.63
C PRO A 529 13.79 -35.67 -0.21
N ASP A 530 15.08 -35.63 -0.53
CA ASP A 530 15.77 -36.68 -1.31
C ASP A 530 16.08 -37.94 -0.49
N SER A 531 15.93 -37.88 0.84
CA SER A 531 16.30 -38.98 1.74
C SER A 531 15.37 -39.13 2.94
N VAL A 532 15.33 -40.32 3.52
CA VAL A 532 14.48 -40.65 4.68
C VAL A 532 14.97 -39.92 5.94
N GLU A 533 16.27 -39.67 6.05
CA GLU A 533 16.89 -38.97 7.18
C GLU A 533 16.37 -37.54 7.32
N ALA A 534 15.97 -36.92 6.22
CA ALA A 534 15.35 -35.60 6.20
C ALA A 534 13.82 -35.64 6.38
N TYR A 535 13.20 -36.81 6.50
CA TYR A 535 11.75 -36.96 6.66
C TYR A 535 11.35 -37.19 8.12
N ALA A 536 10.68 -36.21 8.70
CA ALA A 536 10.21 -36.24 10.08
C ALA A 536 8.69 -36.04 10.15
N PRO A 537 7.87 -37.07 9.86
CA PRO A 537 6.41 -36.93 9.71
C PRO A 537 5.67 -36.38 10.94
N ASN A 538 6.25 -36.55 12.12
CA ASN A 538 5.66 -36.16 13.39
C ASN A 538 6.24 -34.85 13.96
N ILE A 539 7.21 -34.23 13.28
CA ILE A 539 7.87 -33.00 13.71
C ILE A 539 7.39 -31.86 12.82
N ARG A 540 6.55 -30.99 13.36
CA ARG A 540 6.07 -29.78 12.65
C ARG A 540 6.91 -28.55 12.94
N GLU A 541 7.57 -28.54 14.09
CA GLU A 541 8.50 -27.50 14.55
C GLU A 541 9.47 -28.13 15.54
N ILE A 542 10.70 -27.60 15.63
CA ILE A 542 11.69 -28.02 16.61
C ILE A 542 11.86 -26.88 17.60
N THR A 543 11.55 -27.12 18.88
CA THR A 543 11.69 -26.10 19.92
C THR A 543 13.03 -26.25 20.65
N VAL A 544 13.81 -25.17 20.75
CA VAL A 544 15.10 -25.10 21.46
C VAL A 544 15.11 -23.99 22.51
N LYS A 545 15.99 -24.07 23.51
CA LYS A 545 16.24 -22.95 24.44
C LYS A 545 17.26 -21.95 23.86
N PRO A 546 17.40 -20.76 24.46
CA PRO A 546 18.40 -19.79 24.03
C PRO A 546 19.82 -20.35 23.96
N GLY A 547 20.42 -20.29 22.77
CA GLY A 547 21.78 -20.78 22.52
C GLY A 547 21.92 -22.31 22.50
N GLU A 548 20.82 -23.05 22.49
CA GLU A 548 20.80 -24.52 22.37
C GLU A 548 20.62 -24.91 20.90
N GLU A 549 21.42 -25.87 20.44
CA GLU A 549 21.25 -26.47 19.13
C GLU A 549 20.17 -27.57 19.17
N PRO A 550 19.37 -27.73 18.10
CA PRO A 550 18.39 -28.80 18.04
C PRO A 550 19.06 -30.17 18.14
N GLU A 551 18.47 -31.08 18.91
CA GLU A 551 18.97 -32.46 19.01
C GLU A 551 18.99 -33.12 17.62
N PRO A 552 20.05 -33.89 17.29
CA PRO A 552 20.11 -34.61 16.02
C PRO A 552 18.92 -35.54 15.85
N TYR A 553 18.18 -35.35 14.76
CA TYR A 553 17.09 -36.25 14.40
C TYR A 553 17.64 -37.57 13.90
N ILE A 554 17.12 -38.68 14.44
CA ILE A 554 17.40 -40.03 13.97
C ILE A 554 16.09 -40.59 13.44
N ALA A 555 16.07 -40.91 12.14
CA ALA A 555 14.91 -41.53 11.51
C ALA A 555 14.58 -42.87 12.21
N PRO A 556 13.32 -43.11 12.62
CA PRO A 556 12.90 -44.38 13.18
C PRO A 556 13.18 -45.56 12.25
N ASP A 557 13.54 -46.71 12.82
CA ASP A 557 13.74 -47.95 12.06
C ASP A 557 12.50 -48.30 11.24
N GLY A 558 12.68 -48.51 9.93
CA GLY A 558 11.61 -48.85 9.00
C GLY A 558 10.76 -47.66 8.51
N LEU A 559 11.15 -46.42 8.82
CA LEU A 559 10.55 -45.25 8.18
C LEU A 559 10.92 -45.22 6.69
N GLU A 560 9.93 -44.98 5.83
CA GLU A 560 10.13 -44.81 4.39
C GLU A 560 9.51 -43.49 3.92
N LEU A 561 10.07 -42.92 2.86
CA LEU A 561 9.44 -41.79 2.19
C LEU A 561 8.14 -42.25 1.54
N PRO A 562 7.01 -41.54 1.75
CA PRO A 562 5.75 -41.87 1.08
C PRO A 562 5.92 -41.85 -0.44
N PRO A 563 5.24 -42.73 -1.20
CA PRO A 563 5.30 -42.68 -2.67
C PRO A 563 5.02 -41.28 -3.21
N ALA A 564 5.71 -40.90 -4.29
CA ALA A 564 5.51 -39.61 -4.93
C ALA A 564 4.08 -39.47 -5.44
N GLN A 565 3.44 -38.33 -5.14
CA GLN A 565 2.09 -38.03 -5.58
C GLN A 565 2.09 -37.63 -7.06
N GLN A 566 0.99 -37.92 -7.74
CA GLN A 566 0.72 -37.31 -9.04
C GLN A 566 0.04 -35.95 -8.81
N PRO A 567 0.40 -34.91 -9.59
CA PRO A 567 -0.30 -33.63 -9.51
C PRO A 567 -1.75 -33.78 -9.95
N VAL A 568 -2.65 -33.04 -9.29
CA VAL A 568 -4.08 -33.01 -9.66
C VAL A 568 -4.26 -32.33 -11.01
N LEU A 569 -3.51 -31.26 -11.25
CA LEU A 569 -3.48 -30.55 -12.53
C LEU A 569 -2.16 -30.84 -13.24
N THR A 570 -2.26 -31.50 -14.39
CA THR A 570 -1.16 -31.68 -15.36
C THR A 570 -1.25 -30.70 -16.53
N SER A 571 -2.34 -29.92 -16.59
CA SER A 571 -2.63 -28.89 -17.58
C SER A 571 -3.70 -27.94 -17.02
N GLU A 572 -3.77 -26.73 -17.58
CA GLU A 572 -4.83 -25.76 -17.29
C GLU A 572 -6.23 -26.23 -17.72
N ALA A 573 -6.32 -27.23 -18.60
CA ALA A 573 -7.58 -27.75 -19.15
C ALA A 573 -8.60 -28.14 -18.07
N ASN A 574 -8.14 -28.73 -16.97
CA ASN A 574 -9.00 -29.33 -15.95
C ASN A 574 -9.30 -28.40 -14.77
N VAL A 575 -8.83 -27.15 -14.78
CA VAL A 575 -8.99 -26.23 -13.64
C VAL A 575 -10.46 -26.00 -13.27
N PHE A 576 -11.34 -25.89 -14.27
CA PHE A 576 -12.77 -25.65 -14.08
C PHE A 576 -13.59 -26.91 -13.74
N GLY A 577 -12.96 -28.08 -13.77
CA GLY A 577 -13.55 -29.36 -13.40
C GLY A 577 -13.16 -29.84 -12.00
N LEU A 578 -12.38 -29.06 -11.25
CA LEU A 578 -11.92 -29.42 -9.91
C LEU A 578 -13.09 -29.56 -8.94
N THR A 579 -13.09 -30.64 -8.18
CA THR A 579 -14.02 -30.87 -7.07
C THR A 579 -13.27 -30.97 -5.75
N ALA A 580 -13.97 -30.78 -4.64
CA ALA A 580 -13.38 -30.98 -3.32
C ALA A 580 -12.81 -32.40 -3.14
N ALA A 581 -13.42 -33.40 -3.79
CA ALA A 581 -12.97 -34.79 -3.71
C ALA A 581 -11.59 -35.00 -4.36
N ASP A 582 -11.32 -34.33 -5.49
CA ASP A 582 -10.02 -34.40 -6.19
C ASP A 582 -8.88 -33.86 -5.33
N LEU A 583 -9.20 -32.93 -4.42
CA LEU A 583 -8.23 -32.21 -3.59
C LEU A 583 -7.96 -32.89 -2.24
N LYS A 584 -8.66 -33.97 -1.92
CA LYS A 584 -8.63 -34.63 -0.61
C LYS A 584 -7.23 -35.13 -0.22
N ASP A 585 -6.59 -35.83 -1.15
CA ASP A 585 -5.35 -36.54 -0.88
C ASP A 585 -4.13 -35.79 -1.43
N VAL A 586 -4.23 -34.46 -1.57
CA VAL A 586 -3.12 -33.59 -1.95
C VAL A 586 -2.39 -33.12 -0.72
N TYR A 587 -1.12 -33.48 -0.63
CA TYR A 587 -0.23 -33.08 0.45
C TYR A 587 0.96 -32.30 -0.10
N VAL A 588 1.40 -31.30 0.65
CA VAL A 588 2.61 -30.51 0.36
C VAL A 588 3.68 -30.79 1.39
N TRP A 589 4.93 -30.61 0.98
CA TRP A 589 6.10 -30.73 1.83
C TRP A 589 6.39 -29.41 2.55
N ARG A 590 6.56 -29.48 3.87
CA ARG A 590 6.90 -28.35 4.72
C ARG A 590 8.12 -28.66 5.56
N GLU A 591 9.06 -27.73 5.56
CA GLU A 591 10.20 -27.77 6.46
C GLU A 591 9.74 -27.41 7.88
N ALA A 592 10.13 -28.21 8.87
CA ALA A 592 9.91 -27.90 10.26
C ALA A 592 10.87 -26.76 10.66
N PRO A 593 10.37 -25.58 11.09
CA PRO A 593 11.25 -24.51 11.52
C PRO A 593 11.85 -24.83 12.90
N ILE A 594 13.04 -24.27 13.15
CA ILE A 594 13.65 -24.24 14.48
C ILE A 594 13.12 -23.00 15.20
N ILE A 595 12.51 -23.20 16.36
CA ILE A 595 11.89 -22.16 17.19
C ILE A 595 12.64 -22.08 18.52
N GLU A 596 13.36 -20.99 18.74
CA GLU A 596 13.96 -20.68 20.04
C GLU A 596 12.89 -20.12 20.99
N VAL A 597 12.69 -20.75 22.15
CA VAL A 597 11.68 -20.35 23.12
C VAL A 597 12.33 -19.75 24.36
N ARG A 598 12.18 -18.43 24.52
CA ARG A 598 12.62 -17.69 25.70
C ARG A 598 11.49 -17.61 26.71
N THR A 599 11.77 -17.88 27.98
CA THR A 599 10.78 -17.68 29.04
C THR A 599 11.16 -16.44 29.83
N HIS A 600 10.30 -15.43 29.81
CA HIS A 600 10.45 -14.21 30.61
C HIS A 600 9.34 -14.16 31.66
N GLU A 601 9.66 -13.59 32.81
CA GLU A 601 8.68 -13.37 33.88
C GLU A 601 8.21 -11.92 33.78
N ASP A 602 6.91 -11.71 33.58
CA ASP A 602 6.36 -10.34 33.49
C ASP A 602 6.34 -9.66 34.86
N ALA A 603 6.03 -8.36 34.88
CA ALA A 603 6.02 -7.55 36.10
C ALA A 603 5.05 -8.07 37.19
N GLN A 604 4.13 -8.98 36.86
CA GLN A 604 3.21 -9.63 37.81
C GLN A 604 3.64 -11.05 38.22
N GLY A 605 4.86 -11.49 37.85
CA GLY A 605 5.36 -12.83 38.17
C GLY A 605 4.85 -13.94 37.25
N LYS A 606 4.18 -13.60 36.15
CA LYS A 606 3.62 -14.58 35.21
C LYS A 606 4.64 -14.88 34.12
N LYS A 607 4.99 -16.17 33.98
CA LYS A 607 5.91 -16.65 32.95
C LYS A 607 5.25 -16.56 31.57
N ARG A 608 5.82 -15.74 30.68
CA ARG A 608 5.48 -15.66 29.27
C ARG A 608 6.57 -16.31 28.42
N LYS A 609 6.16 -16.97 27.34
CA LYS A 609 7.06 -17.61 26.38
C LYS A 609 7.10 -16.76 25.11
N VAL A 610 8.29 -16.28 24.75
CA VAL A 610 8.58 -15.61 23.48
C VAL A 610 9.17 -16.66 22.54
N ARG A 611 8.71 -16.70 21.29
CA ARG A 611 9.09 -17.71 20.29
C ARG A 611 9.80 -17.02 19.11
N HIS A 612 11.07 -17.33 18.88
CA HIS A 612 11.88 -16.74 17.81
C HIS A 612 12.19 -17.79 16.73
N ASN A 613 11.88 -17.52 15.46
CA ASN A 613 12.16 -18.44 14.37
C ASN A 613 13.63 -18.31 13.94
N MET A 614 14.38 -19.39 14.10
CA MET A 614 15.82 -19.48 13.81
C MET A 614 16.12 -19.95 12.37
N GLY A 615 15.09 -20.26 11.59
CA GLY A 615 15.20 -20.76 10.21
C GLY A 615 14.76 -22.21 10.05
N GLY A 616 15.06 -22.78 8.88
CA GLY A 616 14.73 -24.16 8.54
C GLY A 616 15.63 -25.18 9.25
N SER A 617 15.06 -26.33 9.63
CA SER A 617 15.80 -27.42 10.27
C SER A 617 16.43 -28.42 9.30
N GLY A 618 16.09 -28.36 8.01
CA GLY A 618 16.35 -29.42 7.04
C GLY A 618 15.45 -30.65 7.19
N LEU A 619 14.56 -30.70 8.21
CA LEU A 619 13.59 -31.78 8.39
C LEU A 619 12.25 -31.42 7.79
N TRP A 620 11.67 -32.35 7.05
CA TRP A 620 10.46 -32.14 6.26
C TRP A 620 9.33 -33.04 6.73
N HIS A 621 8.11 -32.54 6.65
CA HIS A 621 6.89 -33.31 6.88
C HIS A 621 5.85 -33.01 5.80
N ARG A 622 4.82 -33.85 5.71
CA ARG A 622 3.68 -33.63 4.80
C ARG A 622 2.51 -33.06 5.57
N GLU A 623 1.82 -32.10 4.96
CA GLU A 623 0.54 -31.59 5.45
C GLU A 623 -0.51 -31.58 4.33
N PRO A 624 -1.80 -31.83 4.63
CA PRO A 624 -2.86 -31.67 3.64
C PRO A 624 -2.94 -30.22 3.15
N ALA A 625 -3.02 -30.01 1.83
CA ALA A 625 -3.07 -28.68 1.25
C ALA A 625 -4.48 -28.05 1.28
N PHE A 626 -5.51 -28.86 1.00
CA PHE A 626 -6.87 -28.36 0.76
C PHE A 626 -7.89 -28.86 1.79
N TRP A 627 -7.55 -29.87 2.58
CA TRP A 627 -8.45 -30.47 3.55
C TRP A 627 -7.94 -30.29 4.97
N THR A 628 -8.84 -30.33 5.93
CA THR A 628 -8.46 -30.35 7.33
C THR A 628 -7.90 -31.72 7.71
N GLY A 629 -6.94 -31.75 8.64
CA GLY A 629 -6.58 -33.02 9.31
C GLY A 629 -7.75 -33.59 10.11
N PRO A 630 -7.71 -34.87 10.52
CA PRO A 630 -8.80 -35.52 11.27
C PRO A 630 -9.17 -34.74 12.52
N LYS A 631 -10.44 -34.31 12.64
CA LYS A 631 -10.94 -33.55 13.80
C LYS A 631 -12.27 -34.11 14.31
N PRO A 632 -12.51 -34.15 15.63
CA PRO A 632 -13.80 -34.55 16.17
C PRO A 632 -14.93 -33.61 15.72
N ALA A 633 -16.04 -34.17 15.23
CA ALA A 633 -17.19 -33.42 14.73
C ALA A 633 -17.74 -32.45 15.78
N PRO A 634 -18.06 -31.19 15.44
CA PRO A 634 -18.61 -30.21 16.38
C PRO A 634 -19.85 -30.72 17.11
N ILE A 635 -20.01 -30.33 18.38
CA ILE A 635 -21.20 -30.69 19.16
C ILE A 635 -22.37 -29.81 18.71
N ARG A 636 -23.48 -30.43 18.32
CA ARG A 636 -24.75 -29.74 18.05
C ARG A 636 -25.52 -29.57 19.36
N LYS A 637 -25.90 -28.33 19.66
CA LYS A 637 -26.71 -27.99 20.83
C LYS A 637 -28.02 -27.34 20.42
N GLU A 638 -29.11 -27.71 21.07
CA GLU A 638 -30.41 -27.03 21.00
C GLU A 638 -30.83 -26.65 22.42
N ASN A 639 -31.21 -25.39 22.64
CA ASN A 639 -31.53 -24.85 23.98
C ASN A 639 -30.45 -25.10 25.05
N GLY A 640 -29.17 -25.18 24.65
CA GLY A 640 -28.04 -25.45 25.54
C GLY A 640 -27.77 -26.94 25.80
N GLU A 641 -28.68 -27.82 25.43
CA GLU A 641 -28.54 -29.27 25.56
C GLU A 641 -27.90 -29.91 24.33
N ARG A 642 -27.05 -30.91 24.54
CA ARG A 642 -26.40 -31.65 23.45
C ARG A 642 -27.41 -32.60 22.81
N VAL A 643 -27.72 -32.34 21.55
CA VAL A 643 -28.64 -33.16 20.75
C VAL A 643 -27.93 -34.06 19.73
N GLY A 644 -26.64 -33.84 19.48
CA GLY A 644 -25.85 -34.69 18.59
C GLY A 644 -24.53 -34.04 18.15
N TYR A 645 -24.07 -34.40 16.96
CA TYR A 645 -22.90 -33.81 16.31
C TYR A 645 -23.29 -33.23 14.96
N THR A 646 -22.60 -32.16 14.54
CA THR A 646 -22.75 -31.58 13.21
C THR A 646 -21.73 -32.21 12.28
N VAL A 647 -22.19 -32.92 11.26
CA VAL A 647 -21.36 -33.44 10.17
C VAL A 647 -21.80 -32.71 8.90
N PRO A 648 -20.97 -31.82 8.34
CA PRO A 648 -21.26 -31.18 7.05
C PRO A 648 -21.47 -32.20 5.94
N ASP A 649 -22.30 -31.88 4.93
CA ASP A 649 -22.62 -32.81 3.83
C ASP A 649 -21.38 -33.17 2.98
N ASP A 650 -20.40 -32.29 2.92
CA ASP A 650 -19.12 -32.47 2.23
C ASP A 650 -18.02 -33.08 3.12
N ALA A 651 -18.37 -33.49 4.34
CA ALA A 651 -17.44 -34.10 5.30
C ALA A 651 -17.35 -35.62 5.13
N ILE A 652 -16.16 -36.17 5.40
CA ILE A 652 -15.93 -37.62 5.42
C ILE A 652 -15.68 -38.05 6.86
N VAL A 653 -16.51 -38.98 7.36
CA VAL A 653 -16.28 -39.63 8.66
C VAL A 653 -15.19 -40.69 8.51
N VAL A 654 -14.07 -40.54 9.21
CA VAL A 654 -12.91 -41.45 9.12
C VAL A 654 -12.76 -42.38 10.31
N SER A 655 -13.28 -42.01 11.48
CA SER A 655 -13.31 -42.86 12.67
C SER A 655 -14.31 -42.31 13.69
N HIS A 656 -14.45 -42.98 14.83
CA HIS A 656 -15.23 -42.49 15.96
C HIS A 656 -14.35 -42.50 17.24
N THR A 657 -14.56 -41.54 18.13
CA THR A 657 -13.77 -41.36 19.36
C THR A 657 -14.63 -41.43 20.62
N GLY A 658 -14.08 -42.06 21.68
CA GLY A 658 -14.64 -42.06 23.04
C GLY A 658 -15.84 -42.99 23.26
N LYS A 659 -16.47 -42.88 24.44
CA LYS A 659 -17.66 -43.68 24.84
C LYS A 659 -18.96 -43.25 24.15
N ASP A 660 -19.02 -42.03 23.62
CA ASP A 660 -20.22 -41.44 23.01
C ASP A 660 -20.23 -41.52 21.47
N ASP A 661 -19.39 -42.40 20.90
CA ASP A 661 -19.27 -42.64 19.46
C ASP A 661 -19.17 -41.34 18.63
N ARG A 662 -18.25 -40.44 19.01
CA ARG A 662 -18.12 -39.13 18.37
C ARG A 662 -17.44 -39.26 17.00
N PRO A 663 -18.09 -38.87 15.88
CA PRO A 663 -17.46 -38.92 14.57
C PRO A 663 -16.20 -38.05 14.53
N VAL A 664 -15.14 -38.56 13.92
CA VAL A 664 -13.95 -37.81 13.50
C VAL A 664 -14.09 -37.59 12.01
N ILE A 665 -14.09 -36.32 11.61
CA ILE A 665 -14.36 -35.90 10.25
C ILE A 665 -13.14 -35.26 9.61
N LEU A 666 -13.03 -35.45 8.30
CA LEU A 666 -12.24 -34.63 7.39
C LEU A 666 -13.21 -33.71 6.64
N THR A 667 -12.84 -32.45 6.47
CA THR A 667 -13.62 -31.50 5.67
C THR A 667 -12.70 -30.72 4.74
N PRO A 668 -13.18 -30.26 3.58
CA PRO A 668 -12.52 -29.18 2.85
C PRO A 668 -12.26 -27.99 3.78
N SER A 669 -11.13 -27.32 3.59
CA SER A 669 -10.86 -26.07 4.31
C SER A 669 -11.82 -24.96 3.85
N GLU A 670 -12.05 -23.94 4.67
CA GLU A 670 -12.90 -22.81 4.28
C GLU A 670 -12.33 -22.10 3.04
N ASN A 671 -11.01 -21.95 2.95
CA ASN A 671 -10.33 -21.38 1.79
C ASN A 671 -10.54 -22.23 0.54
N THR A 672 -10.54 -23.56 0.67
CA THR A 672 -10.79 -24.48 -0.44
C THR A 672 -12.20 -24.32 -0.99
N ARG A 673 -13.22 -24.18 -0.13
CA ARG A 673 -14.61 -23.95 -0.57
C ARG A 673 -14.72 -22.64 -1.34
N LYS A 674 -14.20 -21.55 -0.78
CA LYS A 674 -14.19 -20.24 -1.45
C LYS A 674 -13.44 -20.28 -2.79
N MET A 675 -12.29 -20.94 -2.84
CA MET A 675 -11.53 -21.13 -4.08
C MET A 675 -12.35 -21.83 -5.16
N LEU A 676 -13.07 -22.91 -4.81
CA LEU A 676 -13.93 -23.64 -5.76
C LEU A 676 -15.11 -22.78 -6.22
N ASP A 677 -15.71 -21.99 -5.33
CA ASP A 677 -16.78 -21.04 -5.68
C ASP A 677 -16.28 -19.96 -6.66
N GLU A 678 -15.08 -19.43 -6.45
CA GLU A 678 -14.46 -18.45 -7.38
C GLU A 678 -14.08 -19.07 -8.72
N ILE A 679 -13.62 -20.32 -8.76
CA ILE A 679 -13.37 -21.07 -10.01
C ILE A 679 -14.67 -21.19 -10.83
N ASP A 680 -15.81 -21.44 -10.18
CA ASP A 680 -17.09 -21.53 -10.88
C ASP A 680 -17.52 -20.18 -11.44
N LYS A 681 -17.42 -19.10 -10.65
CA LYS A 681 -17.69 -17.72 -11.11
C LYS A 681 -16.83 -17.31 -12.30
N ALA A 682 -15.56 -17.70 -12.30
CA ALA A 682 -14.60 -17.38 -13.34
C ALA A 682 -14.99 -17.89 -14.73
N LYS A 683 -15.88 -18.88 -14.85
CA LYS A 683 -16.38 -19.36 -16.15
C LYS A 683 -17.08 -18.26 -16.94
N HIS A 684 -17.64 -17.24 -16.28
CA HIS A 684 -18.44 -16.20 -16.92
C HIS A 684 -17.67 -14.91 -17.26
N THR A 685 -16.34 -14.92 -17.19
CA THR A 685 -15.51 -13.74 -17.50
C THR A 685 -15.47 -13.42 -18.99
N ASP A 686 -15.17 -12.16 -19.31
CA ASP A 686 -14.98 -11.66 -20.67
C ASP A 686 -13.81 -12.32 -21.43
N LEU A 687 -13.93 -12.42 -22.76
CA LEU A 687 -12.91 -12.99 -23.65
C LEU A 687 -11.52 -12.37 -23.47
N SER A 688 -11.42 -11.07 -23.18
CA SER A 688 -10.11 -10.42 -22.95
C SER A 688 -9.38 -11.04 -21.75
N ARG A 689 -10.10 -11.37 -20.67
CA ARG A 689 -9.53 -12.04 -19.48
C ARG A 689 -9.12 -13.47 -19.79
N VAL A 690 -9.90 -14.18 -20.61
CA VAL A 690 -9.56 -15.52 -21.11
C VAL A 690 -8.26 -15.50 -21.91
N LEU A 691 -8.07 -14.53 -22.80
CA LEU A 691 -6.83 -14.38 -23.58
C LEU A 691 -5.60 -14.10 -22.70
N VAL A 692 -5.75 -13.32 -21.63
CA VAL A 692 -4.67 -13.12 -20.63
C VAL A 692 -4.37 -14.43 -19.88
N ALA A 693 -5.40 -15.20 -19.56
CA ALA A 693 -5.29 -16.47 -18.84
C ALA A 693 -4.58 -17.56 -19.67
N LEU A 694 -4.77 -17.58 -21.00
CA LEU A 694 -4.07 -18.49 -21.93
C LEU A 694 -2.54 -18.28 -21.91
N SER A 695 -2.06 -17.18 -21.31
CA SER A 695 -0.64 -16.88 -21.16
C SER A 695 0.11 -16.90 -22.50
N ILE A 696 -0.55 -16.46 -23.57
CA ILE A 696 0.06 -16.29 -24.89
C ILE A 696 1.17 -15.25 -24.75
N ARG A 697 2.32 -15.54 -25.36
CA ARG A 697 3.49 -14.68 -25.27
C ARG A 697 3.18 -13.30 -25.87
N HIS A 698 3.68 -12.24 -25.23
CA HIS A 698 3.43 -10.83 -25.58
C HIS A 698 1.98 -10.35 -25.42
N VAL A 699 1.03 -11.25 -25.15
CA VAL A 699 -0.38 -10.90 -24.91
C VAL A 699 -0.57 -10.56 -23.44
N GLY A 700 -0.41 -9.27 -23.12
CA GLY A 700 -0.88 -8.70 -21.84
C GLY A 700 -2.33 -8.22 -21.94
N PRO A 701 -2.90 -7.69 -20.84
CA PRO A 701 -4.28 -7.16 -20.82
C PRO A 701 -4.61 -6.21 -21.98
N PRO A 702 -3.73 -5.27 -22.38
CA PRO A 702 -3.99 -4.39 -23.53
C PRO A 702 -4.21 -5.10 -24.85
N THR A 703 -3.32 -6.02 -25.16
CA THR A 703 -3.33 -6.77 -26.41
C THR A 703 -4.51 -7.73 -26.43
N ALA A 704 -4.76 -8.40 -25.32
CA ALA A 704 -5.91 -9.29 -25.15
C ALA A 704 -7.23 -8.53 -25.37
N TYR A 705 -7.34 -7.34 -24.78
CA TYR A 705 -8.51 -6.51 -24.97
C TYR A 705 -8.72 -6.10 -26.43
N ALA A 706 -7.66 -5.61 -27.10
CA ALA A 706 -7.73 -5.21 -28.51
C ALA A 706 -8.13 -6.38 -29.43
N LEU A 707 -7.62 -7.59 -29.17
CA LEU A 707 -7.97 -8.80 -29.90
C LEU A 707 -9.45 -9.20 -29.69
N ALA A 708 -9.89 -9.27 -28.43
CA ALA A 708 -11.27 -9.60 -28.09
C ALA A 708 -12.25 -8.61 -28.74
N LYS A 709 -11.90 -7.33 -28.73
CA LYS A 709 -12.69 -6.28 -29.35
C LYS A 709 -12.77 -6.39 -30.86
N HIS A 710 -11.67 -6.70 -31.54
CA HIS A 710 -11.62 -6.75 -33.01
C HIS A 710 -12.32 -8.00 -33.54
N PHE A 711 -11.99 -9.18 -32.98
CA PHE A 711 -12.46 -10.47 -33.49
C PHE A 711 -13.75 -10.97 -32.86
N LYS A 712 -14.15 -10.40 -31.71
CA LYS A 712 -15.39 -10.71 -30.95
C LYS A 712 -15.50 -12.10 -30.36
N THR A 713 -14.93 -13.13 -30.98
CA THR A 713 -15.00 -14.51 -30.49
C THR A 713 -13.63 -15.15 -30.50
N LEU A 714 -13.42 -16.13 -29.62
CA LEU A 714 -12.18 -16.90 -29.60
C LEU A 714 -11.99 -17.70 -30.89
N ASP A 715 -13.07 -18.23 -31.46
CA ASP A 715 -13.02 -18.97 -32.74
C ASP A 715 -12.54 -18.06 -33.89
N ALA A 716 -12.95 -16.78 -33.92
CA ALA A 716 -12.48 -15.82 -34.92
C ALA A 716 -10.99 -15.46 -34.75
N ILE A 717 -10.53 -15.32 -33.50
CA ILE A 717 -9.09 -15.13 -33.20
C ILE A 717 -8.30 -16.37 -33.62
N ALA A 718 -8.82 -17.56 -33.35
CA ALA A 718 -8.13 -18.81 -33.61
C ALA A 718 -7.93 -19.09 -35.11
N GLU A 719 -8.75 -18.53 -36.00
CA GLU A 719 -8.64 -18.67 -37.46
C GLU A 719 -7.89 -17.50 -38.13
N ALA A 720 -7.55 -16.44 -37.38
CA ALA A 720 -6.89 -15.26 -37.92
C ALA A 720 -5.41 -15.50 -38.26
N SER A 721 -4.95 -14.92 -39.37
CA SER A 721 -3.55 -14.97 -39.80
C SER A 721 -2.69 -13.92 -39.09
N ALA A 722 -1.37 -14.02 -39.21
CA ALA A 722 -0.46 -12.97 -38.73
C ALA A 722 -0.76 -11.61 -39.38
N GLU A 723 -1.14 -11.58 -40.66
CA GLU A 723 -1.53 -10.36 -41.38
C GLU A 723 -2.82 -9.75 -40.80
N ASP A 724 -3.77 -10.58 -40.34
CA ASP A 724 -4.99 -10.11 -39.68
C ASP A 724 -4.69 -9.53 -38.30
N PHE A 725 -3.76 -10.13 -37.54
CA PHE A 725 -3.34 -9.59 -36.24
C PHE A 725 -2.61 -8.25 -36.37
N GLU A 726 -1.82 -8.03 -37.42
CA GLU A 726 -1.16 -6.74 -37.66
C GLU A 726 -2.16 -5.60 -37.95
N GLN A 727 -3.37 -5.92 -38.41
CA GLN A 727 -4.43 -4.92 -38.60
C GLN A 727 -4.99 -4.40 -37.27
N VAL A 728 -4.73 -5.09 -36.16
CA VAL A 728 -5.14 -4.67 -34.81
C VAL A 728 -4.14 -3.65 -34.25
N GLY A 729 -4.64 -2.45 -33.93
CA GLY A 729 -3.83 -1.33 -33.44
C GLY A 729 -2.99 -1.69 -32.20
N GLY A 730 -1.67 -1.58 -32.34
CA GLY A 730 -0.71 -1.86 -31.25
C GLY A 730 -0.03 -3.23 -31.32
N ILE A 731 -0.37 -4.05 -32.31
CA ILE A 731 0.30 -5.33 -32.59
C ILE A 731 1.28 -5.12 -33.74
N GLY A 732 2.57 -5.41 -33.51
CA GLY A 732 3.59 -5.45 -34.56
C GLY A 732 3.90 -6.89 -34.97
N SER A 733 4.66 -7.06 -36.05
CA SER A 733 4.93 -8.37 -36.69
C SER A 733 5.40 -9.46 -35.72
N GLU A 734 6.32 -9.15 -34.80
CA GLU A 734 6.80 -10.13 -33.80
C GLU A 734 5.66 -10.63 -32.87
N ILE A 735 4.74 -9.75 -32.49
CA ILE A 735 3.60 -10.11 -31.64
C ILE A 735 2.56 -10.88 -32.47
N ALA A 736 2.28 -10.41 -33.69
CA ALA A 736 1.34 -11.06 -34.61
C ALA A 736 1.75 -12.50 -34.94
N GLU A 737 3.01 -12.71 -35.32
CA GLU A 737 3.59 -14.03 -35.57
C GLU A 737 3.51 -14.91 -34.33
N SER A 738 3.82 -14.36 -33.15
CA SER A 738 3.75 -15.11 -31.90
C SER A 738 2.33 -15.56 -31.53
N ILE A 739 1.30 -14.77 -31.85
CA ILE A 739 -0.11 -15.12 -31.61
C ILE A 739 -0.55 -16.17 -32.64
N ALA A 740 -0.32 -15.91 -33.93
CA ALA A 740 -0.67 -16.83 -35.01
C ALA A 740 -0.05 -18.21 -34.79
N GLN A 741 1.26 -18.26 -34.50
CA GLN A 741 1.95 -19.50 -34.20
C GLN A 741 1.33 -20.25 -33.02
N TRP A 742 0.90 -19.55 -31.97
CA TRP A 742 0.28 -20.19 -30.81
C TRP A 742 -1.03 -20.90 -31.19
N PHE A 743 -1.89 -20.26 -31.98
CA PHE A 743 -3.15 -20.85 -32.44
C PHE A 743 -2.93 -21.92 -33.53
N ASP A 744 -1.96 -21.73 -34.43
CA ASP A 744 -1.56 -22.74 -35.41
C ASP A 744 -1.12 -24.04 -34.72
N GLU A 745 -0.29 -23.91 -33.68
CA GLU A 745 0.11 -25.04 -32.84
C GLU A 745 -1.08 -25.64 -32.11
N ALA A 746 -2.01 -24.83 -31.58
CA ALA A 746 -3.21 -25.30 -30.90
C ALA A 746 -4.15 -26.11 -31.82
N ARG A 747 -4.21 -25.79 -33.12
CA ARG A 747 -4.98 -26.55 -34.12
C ARG A 747 -4.34 -27.89 -34.51
N MET A 748 -3.06 -28.11 -34.18
CA MET A 748 -2.41 -29.39 -34.45
C MET A 748 -3.04 -30.50 -33.61
N PRO A 749 -3.42 -31.65 -34.20
CA PRO A 749 -4.03 -32.76 -33.45
C PRO A 749 -3.15 -33.21 -32.29
N GLY A 750 -3.73 -33.26 -31.08
CA GLY A 750 -3.06 -33.69 -29.87
C GLY A 750 -2.18 -32.62 -29.20
N ASN A 751 -2.17 -31.37 -29.68
CA ASN A 751 -1.49 -30.28 -28.98
C ASN A 751 -2.22 -29.92 -27.68
N TRP A 752 -1.46 -29.76 -26.59
CA TRP A 752 -2.02 -29.44 -25.28
C TRP A 752 -2.80 -28.12 -25.24
N ARG A 753 -2.42 -27.13 -26.08
CA ARG A 753 -3.15 -25.85 -26.15
C ARG A 753 -4.56 -26.04 -26.69
N GLY A 754 -4.72 -26.86 -27.73
CA GLY A 754 -6.03 -27.22 -28.27
C GLY A 754 -6.89 -27.93 -27.20
N ASN A 755 -6.29 -28.87 -26.47
CA ASN A 755 -6.98 -29.56 -25.37
C ASN A 755 -7.45 -28.59 -24.27
N VAL A 756 -6.67 -27.55 -23.96
CA VAL A 756 -7.08 -26.49 -23.01
C VAL A 756 -8.29 -25.73 -23.53
N LEU A 757 -8.25 -25.29 -24.79
CA LEU A 757 -9.37 -24.57 -25.42
C LEU A 757 -10.65 -25.41 -25.43
N ASP A 758 -10.56 -26.68 -25.83
CA ASP A 758 -11.69 -27.60 -25.88
C ASP A 758 -12.28 -27.85 -24.49
N ALA A 759 -11.43 -28.06 -23.48
CA ALA A 759 -11.88 -28.30 -22.11
C ALA A 759 -12.54 -27.06 -21.50
N TRP A 760 -11.98 -25.88 -21.73
CA TRP A 760 -12.58 -24.62 -21.27
C TRP A 760 -13.91 -24.35 -21.96
N LYS A 761 -14.02 -24.64 -23.27
CA LYS A 761 -15.28 -24.53 -24.04
C LYS A 761 -16.33 -25.49 -23.48
N ALA A 762 -15.96 -26.73 -23.19
CA ALA A 762 -16.84 -27.72 -22.58
C ALA A 762 -17.26 -27.35 -21.14
N ALA A 763 -16.39 -26.67 -20.39
CA ALA A 763 -16.68 -26.18 -19.03
C ALA A 763 -17.56 -24.92 -19.01
N GLY A 764 -17.87 -24.32 -20.16
CA GLY A 764 -18.70 -23.13 -20.27
C GLY A 764 -17.94 -21.82 -20.01
N VAL A 765 -16.62 -21.82 -20.16
CA VAL A 765 -15.80 -20.59 -20.08
C VAL A 765 -16.21 -19.63 -21.19
N GLY A 766 -16.35 -18.34 -20.87
CA GLY A 766 -16.76 -17.30 -21.82
C GLY A 766 -15.84 -17.22 -23.05
N MET A 767 -16.35 -17.60 -24.22
CA MET A 767 -15.61 -17.59 -25.49
C MET A 767 -15.94 -16.39 -26.39
N GLU A 768 -16.85 -15.55 -25.93
CA GLU A 768 -17.31 -14.36 -26.63
C GLU A 768 -16.88 -13.14 -25.83
N ALA A 769 -16.42 -12.12 -26.54
CA ALA A 769 -16.32 -10.79 -25.98
C ALA A 769 -17.73 -10.42 -25.51
N GLN A 770 -17.85 -10.06 -24.24
CA GLN A 770 -19.08 -9.45 -23.77
C GLN A 770 -19.33 -8.23 -24.66
N ALA A 771 -20.58 -8.04 -25.07
CA ALA A 771 -20.97 -6.87 -25.84
C ALA A 771 -20.71 -5.64 -24.98
N ASP A 772 -19.52 -5.07 -25.13
CA ASP A 772 -19.28 -3.68 -24.81
C ASP A 772 -20.01 -2.87 -25.88
N ASP A 773 -21.31 -2.65 -25.65
CA ASP A 773 -22.08 -1.56 -26.26
C ASP A 773 -21.58 -0.19 -25.78
N LEU A 774 -20.42 -0.15 -25.11
CA LEU A 774 -19.70 1.06 -24.80
C LEU A 774 -19.32 1.74 -26.13
N PRO A 775 -19.78 2.98 -26.35
CA PRO A 775 -19.48 3.70 -27.57
C PRO A 775 -17.96 3.76 -27.80
N GLN A 776 -17.54 3.66 -29.06
CA GLN A 776 -16.14 3.60 -29.47
C GLN A 776 -15.46 4.97 -29.46
N THR A 777 -15.57 5.63 -28.32
CA THR A 777 -15.26 7.04 -28.12
C THR A 777 -13.79 7.40 -28.34
N LEU A 778 -12.89 6.41 -28.29
CA LEU A 778 -11.44 6.62 -28.35
C LEU A 778 -10.74 5.91 -29.51
N GLU A 779 -11.47 5.48 -30.53
CA GLU A 779 -10.87 4.80 -31.68
C GLU A 779 -9.78 5.64 -32.36
N GLY A 780 -8.58 5.05 -32.51
CA GLY A 780 -7.42 5.70 -33.13
C GLY A 780 -6.69 6.70 -32.21
N LYS A 781 -7.09 6.82 -30.94
CA LYS A 781 -6.54 7.80 -30.00
C LYS A 781 -5.56 7.19 -29.03
N THR A 782 -4.47 7.89 -28.72
CA THR A 782 -3.49 7.46 -27.70
C THR A 782 -3.66 8.28 -26.43
N VAL A 783 -3.99 7.62 -25.33
CA VAL A 783 -4.17 8.24 -24.02
C VAL A 783 -3.06 7.77 -23.08
N VAL A 784 -2.42 8.68 -22.35
CA VAL A 784 -1.45 8.31 -21.30
C VAL A 784 -2.06 8.61 -19.95
N VAL A 785 -2.26 7.59 -19.13
CA VAL A 785 -2.67 7.77 -17.73
C VAL A 785 -1.43 7.91 -16.87
N THR A 786 -1.36 9.00 -16.12
CA THR A 786 -0.27 9.27 -15.18
C THR A 786 -0.86 9.87 -13.91
N GLY A 787 -0.34 9.44 -12.76
CA GLY A 787 -1.01 9.66 -11.48
C GLY A 787 -2.02 8.56 -11.14
N THR A 788 -2.54 8.63 -9.92
CA THR A 788 -3.57 7.76 -9.35
C THR A 788 -4.94 8.33 -9.69
N LEU A 789 -5.93 7.54 -10.07
CA LEU A 789 -7.28 8.02 -10.31
C LEU A 789 -8.18 7.55 -9.14
N GLU A 790 -9.13 8.37 -8.70
CA GLU A 790 -10.08 8.14 -7.59
C GLU A 790 -10.94 6.89 -7.83
N HIS A 791 -11.41 6.71 -9.06
CA HIS A 791 -12.30 5.61 -9.45
C HIS A 791 -11.60 4.55 -10.30
N TYR A 792 -10.41 4.84 -10.81
CA TYR A 792 -9.62 3.89 -11.58
C TYR A 792 -8.27 3.59 -10.93
N SER A 793 -8.01 2.32 -10.65
CA SER A 793 -6.62 1.86 -10.53
C SER A 793 -5.89 2.11 -11.85
N ARG A 794 -4.56 2.22 -11.82
CA ARG A 794 -3.76 2.42 -13.04
C ARG A 794 -4.03 1.34 -14.10
N GLU A 795 -4.26 0.11 -13.68
CA GLU A 795 -4.61 -1.00 -14.56
C GLU A 795 -6.07 -0.90 -15.05
N SER A 796 -7.03 -0.52 -14.20
CA SER A 796 -8.44 -0.38 -14.63
C SER A 796 -8.68 0.87 -15.49
N ALA A 797 -7.89 1.94 -15.34
CA ALA A 797 -7.91 3.11 -16.21
C ALA A 797 -7.41 2.75 -17.61
N LYS A 798 -6.32 1.98 -17.65
CA LYS A 798 -5.73 1.44 -18.86
C LYS A 798 -6.74 0.56 -19.60
N GLU A 799 -7.37 -0.35 -18.86
CA GLU A 799 -8.45 -1.21 -19.35
C GLU A 799 -9.64 -0.37 -19.85
N ALA A 800 -10.04 0.70 -19.16
CA ALA A 800 -11.15 1.56 -19.57
C ALA A 800 -10.89 2.30 -20.90
N ILE A 801 -9.66 2.80 -21.12
CA ILE A 801 -9.22 3.42 -22.38
C ILE A 801 -9.25 2.41 -23.51
N GLU A 802 -8.63 1.26 -23.26
CA GLU A 802 -8.55 0.18 -24.22
C GLU A 802 -9.97 -0.25 -24.59
N ARG A 803 -10.87 -0.35 -23.60
CA ARG A 803 -12.30 -0.64 -23.75
C ARG A 803 -13.02 0.19 -24.79
N ARG A 804 -12.68 1.47 -24.91
CA ARG A 804 -13.30 2.40 -25.85
C ARG A 804 -12.52 2.63 -27.14
N GLY A 805 -11.49 1.81 -27.41
CA GLY A 805 -10.77 1.78 -28.68
C GLY A 805 -9.50 2.62 -28.69
N GLY A 806 -9.13 3.18 -27.54
CA GLY A 806 -7.93 3.97 -27.36
C GLY A 806 -6.71 3.11 -27.04
N LYS A 807 -5.52 3.65 -27.28
CA LYS A 807 -4.24 3.06 -26.90
C LYS A 807 -3.77 3.69 -25.59
N ALA A 808 -3.69 2.91 -24.52
CA ALA A 808 -3.15 3.37 -23.25
C ALA A 808 -1.60 3.25 -23.22
N SER A 809 -0.90 4.37 -23.44
CA SER A 809 0.56 4.39 -23.54
C SER A 809 1.24 4.62 -22.18
N GLY A 810 2.38 3.96 -21.98
CA GLY A 810 3.24 4.18 -20.81
C GLY A 810 4.13 5.41 -20.90
N SER A 811 4.21 6.07 -22.05
CA SER A 811 5.10 7.22 -22.31
C SER A 811 4.45 8.26 -23.19
N VAL A 812 4.76 9.54 -22.95
CA VAL A 812 4.26 10.67 -23.73
C VAL A 812 5.17 10.95 -24.92
N SER A 813 4.56 11.14 -26.09
CA SER A 813 5.23 11.41 -27.37
C SER A 813 4.35 12.32 -28.23
N LYS A 814 4.87 12.88 -29.32
CA LYS A 814 4.07 13.69 -30.27
C LYS A 814 2.85 12.98 -30.88
N LYS A 815 2.74 11.66 -30.71
CA LYS A 815 1.60 10.84 -31.16
C LYS A 815 0.55 10.61 -30.06
N THR A 816 0.76 11.16 -28.86
CA THR A 816 -0.21 11.08 -27.76
C THR A 816 -1.31 12.12 -28.01
N ASP A 817 -2.57 11.71 -27.97
CA ASP A 817 -3.73 12.61 -28.15
C ASP A 817 -4.10 13.28 -26.84
N TRP A 818 -4.13 12.52 -25.74
CA TRP A 818 -4.45 13.04 -24.42
C TRP A 818 -3.58 12.43 -23.32
N VAL A 819 -3.32 13.21 -22.29
CA VAL A 819 -2.68 12.73 -21.07
C VAL A 819 -3.66 12.90 -19.93
N VAL A 820 -4.21 11.79 -19.47
CA VAL A 820 -5.08 11.74 -18.30
C VAL A 820 -4.20 11.81 -17.08
N VAL A 821 -4.40 12.88 -16.34
CA VAL A 821 -3.66 13.22 -15.15
C VAL A 821 -4.59 12.98 -13.99
N GLY A 822 -4.32 11.88 -13.28
CA GLY A 822 -4.82 11.69 -11.94
C GLY A 822 -3.86 12.26 -10.93
N ALA A 823 -4.18 12.05 -9.67
CA ALA A 823 -3.39 12.32 -8.50
C ALA A 823 -1.88 12.00 -8.64
N ASN A 824 -0.98 12.98 -8.55
CA ASN A 824 0.48 12.82 -8.71
C ASN A 824 0.94 12.37 -10.12
N PRO A 825 0.68 13.13 -11.20
CA PRO A 825 1.21 12.78 -12.51
C PRO A 825 2.74 12.83 -12.48
N GLY A 826 3.40 11.73 -12.86
CA GLY A 826 4.85 11.72 -13.02
C GLY A 826 5.33 12.63 -14.17
N SER A 827 6.61 12.52 -14.55
CA SER A 827 7.28 13.25 -15.64
C SER A 827 6.62 13.22 -17.03
N LYS A 828 5.52 12.48 -17.16
CA LYS A 828 4.67 12.38 -18.35
C LYS A 828 3.78 13.61 -18.54
N ALA A 829 3.25 14.23 -17.48
CA ALA A 829 2.44 15.46 -17.62
C ALA A 829 3.29 16.62 -18.14
N THR A 830 4.48 16.84 -17.56
CA THR A 830 5.45 17.83 -18.05
C THR A 830 5.81 17.60 -19.51
N LYS A 831 6.06 16.35 -19.89
CA LYS A 831 6.36 15.99 -21.28
C LYS A 831 5.15 16.19 -22.22
N ALA A 832 3.92 16.17 -21.72
CA ALA A 832 2.73 16.48 -22.48
C ALA A 832 2.63 17.98 -22.74
N GLU A 833 2.88 18.80 -21.72
CA GLU A 833 2.94 20.26 -21.82
C GLU A 833 4.00 20.71 -22.83
N GLU A 834 5.23 20.19 -22.73
CA GLU A 834 6.33 20.48 -23.65
C GLU A 834 6.00 20.15 -25.11
N LEU A 835 5.21 19.10 -25.33
CA LEU A 835 4.81 18.65 -26.65
C LEU A 835 3.46 19.23 -27.11
N GLY A 836 2.82 20.08 -26.30
CA GLY A 836 1.54 20.71 -26.59
C GLY A 836 0.36 19.73 -26.64
N ILE A 837 0.42 18.66 -25.86
CA ILE A 837 -0.57 17.57 -25.86
C ILE A 837 -1.62 17.83 -24.78
N PRO A 838 -2.93 17.81 -25.11
CA PRO A 838 -4.01 18.04 -24.17
C PRO A 838 -3.94 17.17 -22.91
N ILE A 839 -4.11 17.80 -21.75
CA ILE A 839 -4.14 17.14 -20.44
C ILE A 839 -5.58 17.11 -19.93
N LEU A 840 -6.01 15.96 -19.40
CA LEU A 840 -7.37 15.73 -18.89
C LEU A 840 -7.33 15.35 -17.42
N ASP A 841 -8.26 15.86 -16.61
CA ASP A 841 -8.52 15.35 -15.27
C ASP A 841 -9.37 14.05 -15.31
N GLU A 842 -9.65 13.45 -14.15
CA GLU A 842 -10.41 12.19 -14.09
C GLU A 842 -11.87 12.36 -14.51
N GLN A 843 -12.48 13.51 -14.26
CA GLN A 843 -13.86 13.77 -14.65
C GLN A 843 -13.95 13.91 -16.17
N GLN A 844 -13.04 14.67 -16.77
CA GLN A 844 -12.86 14.79 -18.22
C GLN A 844 -12.45 13.46 -18.83
N PHE A 845 -11.71 12.63 -18.12
CA PHE A 845 -11.43 11.26 -18.55
C PHE A 845 -12.70 10.41 -18.53
N GLY A 846 -13.53 10.52 -17.50
CA GLY A 846 -14.86 9.90 -17.45
C GLY A 846 -15.75 10.34 -18.61
N ASN A 847 -15.76 11.64 -18.92
CA ASN A 847 -16.50 12.21 -20.05
C ASN A 847 -15.92 11.73 -21.39
N LEU A 848 -14.59 11.79 -21.55
CA LEU A 848 -13.87 11.29 -22.72
C LEU A 848 -14.19 9.81 -22.96
N LEU A 849 -14.22 9.02 -21.90
CA LEU A 849 -14.62 7.62 -21.96
C LEU A 849 -16.10 7.50 -22.39
N ALA A 850 -17.02 8.31 -21.84
CA ALA A 850 -18.45 8.21 -22.12
C ALA A 850 -18.87 8.75 -23.50
N THR A 851 -18.26 9.83 -24.00
CA THR A 851 -18.74 10.61 -25.16
C THR A 851 -17.72 10.74 -26.30
N GLY A 852 -16.42 10.54 -26.03
CA GLY A 852 -15.34 10.78 -26.99
C GLY A 852 -14.92 12.25 -27.09
N ASP A 853 -15.52 13.09 -26.25
CA ASP A 853 -15.20 14.49 -26.11
C ASP A 853 -14.76 14.78 -24.66
N ILE A 854 -14.01 15.85 -24.50
CA ILE A 854 -13.39 16.29 -23.24
C ILE A 854 -14.28 17.27 -22.46
N GLN A 855 -15.44 17.65 -23.02
CA GLN A 855 -16.43 18.54 -22.40
C GLN A 855 -17.41 17.80 -21.51
#